data_AF-A0A0D1CA47-F1
#
_entry.id   AF-A0A0D1CA47-F1
#
_cell.length_a   1.000
_cell.length_b   1.000
_cell.length_c   1.000
_cell.angle_alpha   90.00
_cell.angle_beta   90.00
_cell.angle_gamma   90.00
#
_symmetry.space_group_name_H-M   'P 1'
#
loop_
_entity.id
_entity.type
_entity.pdbx_description
1 polymer ?
#
loop_
_entity_poly.entity_id
_entity_poly.type
_entity_poly.pdbx_seq_one_letter_code
_entity_poly.pdbx_strand_id
1 'polypeptide(L)'
;MLTRTLKAPTSSTRKALHFCSKTNLGSQLGQQLAIFTSSSLSSSAQTRIHAFWTTDEPLLRALRRRQESYRLAQTSARKKSDRFDAVQLAKSEIRWAVQHVRTPSLPLSDTSSKKKNGLTRDQRRRLVWMTRQMTRNNVPLSYLLGSVPFGSLKNELTVRPPVLLPRPETEDWATQVVSVLLNLSREQLDKVRIVDLCTGSGCIALLVADALRTRLGAAGEWKVVACDRSPIAVEIAQENAQKLGFEINQKQSNLHIVQADIFEDGDMDRLAVIAGGPFGLIVSNPPYIPRREWATLSNEVKQHEDPAALIGERDPESAESSSERQRFLDRHGLAFHQRLADLLYRPTFSTSFAPLPRLVAEYGRGQQKQVEQLHVDLKAPKDRLPRVTHVDAQLVIVGLGNATTHPLTRHSIGQVVLDPLLQRLIEMDGKVRARLRAIRDGLEQNRTEAVQSGRVDTTKRPDWSTSVPTTLSIPTSFTSCAATPQELDLDQSCLDLPRQLTKVNGKSGGWSCTLPLLIPSSPATFFSSHPSDSTIFSVNLCLFKPSHAMNLSGVGLKAFLQTRHPYFASTSHSTPSEHASTGTWNTDDILVLQDELDLDFGSVKRKDAGSARGHNGVRDIVARLEIPAVSSTTCASTKRTASNGAEASGPKLTRLRIGIGRPSHSTPKDIWLPASLQSKKAPRVDRWVLSPLTPAELESCRNASQRHDSVIDHVETLTLQWVAERCASLAQHSQVTKDVGSRKDQFGVFRTVWVQ
;
A
#
# COMPACT_ATOMS: atom_id res chain seq x y z
N MET A 1 -9.71 34.22 62.79
CA MET A 1 -8.64 33.70 63.68
C MET A 1 -7.87 32.64 62.87
N LEU A 2 -6.62 32.95 62.49
CA LEU A 2 -5.37 32.48 63.13
C LEU A 2 -4.97 31.08 62.61
N THR A 3 -4.07 30.98 61.61
CA THR A 3 -2.59 30.77 61.70
C THR A 3 -2.19 29.35 62.14
N ARG A 4 -1.06 28.70 61.77
CA ARG A 4 0.17 28.97 60.97
C ARG A 4 0.78 27.56 60.73
N THR A 5 1.14 27.10 59.53
CA THR A 5 2.49 27.11 58.90
C THR A 5 3.72 26.75 59.77
N LEU A 6 4.67 25.98 59.18
CA LEU A 6 6.09 25.74 59.58
C LEU A 6 6.33 24.64 60.66
N LYS A 7 7.44 23.87 60.69
CA LYS A 7 8.64 23.73 59.81
C LYS A 7 9.34 22.36 60.06
N ALA A 8 10.28 21.98 59.17
CA ALA A 8 11.24 20.86 59.35
C ALA A 8 12.31 21.17 60.44
N PRO A 9 13.27 20.25 60.73
CA PRO A 9 14.62 20.43 60.15
C PRO A 9 15.47 19.13 59.92
N THR A 10 16.32 19.07 58.87
CA THR A 10 17.82 18.93 58.86
C THR A 10 18.47 17.62 59.38
N SER A 11 19.64 17.12 58.93
CA SER A 11 20.52 17.39 57.76
C SER A 11 21.79 16.50 57.77
N SER A 12 22.26 16.01 56.61
CA SER A 12 23.69 15.82 56.24
C SER A 12 23.75 15.45 54.74
N THR A 13 24.58 15.97 53.80
CA THR A 13 26.05 16.11 53.67
C THR A 13 26.82 14.78 53.85
N ARG A 14 27.73 14.33 52.95
CA ARG A 14 28.55 15.05 51.95
C ARG A 14 29.25 14.09 50.93
N LYS A 15 29.63 14.65 49.76
CA LYS A 15 30.61 14.22 48.69
C LYS A 15 29.97 13.54 47.44
N ALA A 16 30.08 14.00 46.18
CA ALA A 16 31.19 14.58 45.36
C ALA A 16 32.29 13.54 45.05
N LEU A 17 32.82 13.28 43.84
CA LEU A 17 32.95 13.98 42.52
C LEU A 17 32.94 12.91 41.37
N HIS A 18 33.10 13.14 40.04
CA HIS A 18 32.73 14.19 39.04
C HIS A 18 33.44 13.88 37.69
N PHE A 19 32.77 13.87 36.51
CA PHE A 19 33.24 14.17 35.11
C PHE A 19 32.21 13.61 34.08
N CYS A 20 31.44 14.43 33.33
CA CYS A 20 31.69 15.03 31.99
C CYS A 20 31.70 14.00 30.83
N SER A 21 30.89 14.08 29.77
CA SER A 21 30.44 15.20 28.91
C SER A 21 28.93 15.13 28.59
N LYS A 22 28.14 16.21 28.48
CA LYS A 22 28.12 17.38 27.55
C LYS A 22 27.81 17.05 26.08
N THR A 23 26.55 17.27 25.67
CA THR A 23 26.19 18.27 24.63
C THR A 23 24.72 18.70 24.74
N ASN A 24 24.41 19.95 24.37
CA ASN A 24 23.15 20.65 24.66
C ASN A 24 21.98 20.25 23.75
N LEU A 25 20.80 19.95 24.33
CA LEU A 25 19.51 20.25 23.70
C LEU A 25 18.89 21.45 24.43
N GLY A 26 18.99 22.64 23.84
CA GLY A 26 18.52 23.87 24.50
C GLY A 26 18.77 25.19 23.78
N SER A 27 18.89 25.21 22.44
CA SER A 27 19.10 26.45 21.67
C SER A 27 18.74 26.38 20.18
N GLN A 28 17.76 25.56 19.77
CA GLN A 28 17.41 25.34 18.35
C GLN A 28 15.95 25.69 17.99
N LEU A 29 15.42 26.77 18.56
CA LEU A 29 14.10 27.33 18.18
C LEU A 29 14.15 28.85 17.90
N GLY A 30 15.35 29.40 17.68
CA GLY A 30 15.58 30.84 17.46
C GLY A 30 16.51 31.18 16.29
N GLN A 31 16.82 30.25 15.39
CA GLN A 31 17.78 30.46 14.28
C GLN A 31 17.33 29.97 12.89
N GLN A 32 16.11 29.46 12.71
CA GLN A 32 15.59 29.03 11.40
C GLN A 32 14.67 30.06 10.69
N LEU A 33 14.52 31.27 11.24
CA LEU A 33 13.88 32.41 10.56
C LEU A 33 14.90 33.35 9.86
N ALA A 34 16.10 32.84 9.55
CA ALA A 34 17.22 33.61 9.04
C ALA A 34 17.93 32.99 7.81
N ILE A 35 17.24 32.12 7.05
CA ILE A 35 17.79 31.49 5.83
C ILE A 35 16.91 31.83 4.63
N PHE A 36 16.87 33.11 4.26
CA PHE A 36 16.40 33.58 2.95
C PHE A 36 17.10 34.89 2.49
N THR A 37 18.37 35.04 2.84
CA THR A 37 19.21 36.17 2.38
C THR A 37 20.62 35.73 1.97
N SER A 38 20.71 34.82 0.98
CA SER A 38 21.99 34.45 0.37
C SER A 38 21.88 34.07 -1.11
N SER A 39 21.40 35.00 -1.94
CA SER A 39 22.00 35.17 -3.26
C SER A 39 23.25 36.04 -3.11
N SER A 40 24.33 35.68 -3.79
CA SER A 40 25.68 36.23 -3.58
C SER A 40 25.82 37.68 -4.06
N LEU A 41 25.52 38.63 -3.18
CA LEU A 41 25.82 40.04 -3.33
C LEU A 41 26.91 40.43 -2.32
N SER A 42 27.89 41.22 -2.78
CA SER A 42 29.04 41.62 -1.94
C SER A 42 28.60 42.36 -0.67
N SER A 43 29.40 42.31 0.39
CA SER A 43 29.09 42.97 1.67
C SER A 43 28.76 44.47 1.50
N SER A 44 29.38 45.14 0.53
CA SER A 44 29.09 46.53 0.14
C SER A 44 27.65 46.77 -0.34
N ALA A 45 26.97 45.76 -0.89
CA ALA A 45 25.58 45.83 -1.33
C ALA A 45 24.60 45.68 -0.15
N GLN A 46 24.88 44.79 0.80
CA GLN A 46 24.06 44.64 2.01
C GLN A 46 24.07 45.93 2.85
N THR A 47 25.22 46.59 2.99
CA THR A 47 25.31 47.90 3.67
C THR A 47 24.52 48.99 2.93
N ARG A 48 24.50 48.97 1.59
CA ARG A 48 23.69 49.91 0.77
C ARG A 48 22.18 49.67 0.88
N ILE A 49 21.73 48.42 1.00
CA ILE A 49 20.31 48.09 1.20
C ILE A 49 19.83 48.58 2.57
N HIS A 50 20.64 48.43 3.62
CA HIS A 50 20.34 48.98 4.95
C HIS A 50 20.42 50.51 5.02
N ALA A 51 21.26 51.16 4.18
CA ALA A 51 21.37 52.61 4.12
C ALA A 51 20.18 53.33 3.44
N PHE A 52 19.21 52.62 2.86
CA PHE A 52 18.20 53.24 1.98
C PHE A 52 16.93 53.80 2.68
N TRP A 53 16.84 53.77 4.01
CA TRP A 53 15.60 54.12 4.73
C TRP A 53 15.76 54.96 6.01
N THR A 54 16.59 56.00 5.98
CA THR A 54 16.59 57.05 7.00
C THR A 54 15.38 58.00 6.86
N THR A 55 14.30 57.59 7.53
CA THR A 55 13.46 58.42 8.43
C THR A 55 12.69 59.67 7.97
N ASP A 56 13.08 60.40 6.92
CA ASP A 56 12.64 61.81 6.85
C ASP A 56 11.32 62.08 6.11
N GLU A 57 10.89 61.22 5.19
CA GLU A 57 9.64 61.46 4.45
C GLU A 57 8.39 61.42 5.38
N PRO A 58 7.66 62.54 5.58
CA PRO A 58 6.57 62.60 6.55
C PRO A 58 5.42 61.66 6.22
N LEU A 59 5.16 61.43 4.93
CA LEU A 59 4.12 60.53 4.44
C LEU A 59 4.38 59.08 4.89
N LEU A 60 5.59 58.57 4.70
CA LEU A 60 5.94 57.19 5.05
C LEU A 60 5.87 56.97 6.56
N ARG A 61 6.30 57.96 7.36
CA ARG A 61 6.13 57.95 8.82
C ARG A 61 4.65 57.91 9.23
N ALA A 62 3.79 58.69 8.58
CA ALA A 62 2.36 58.71 8.88
C ALA A 62 1.66 57.40 8.51
N LEU A 63 1.93 56.85 7.32
CA LEU A 63 1.33 55.58 6.86
C LEU A 63 1.81 54.39 7.71
N ARG A 64 3.10 54.35 8.07
CA ARG A 64 3.65 53.34 8.97
C ARG A 64 3.03 53.40 10.37
N ARG A 65 2.92 54.60 10.98
CA ARG A 65 2.21 54.74 12.27
C ARG A 65 0.76 54.26 12.18
N ARG A 66 0.07 54.55 11.08
CA ARG A 66 -1.31 54.10 10.84
C ARG A 66 -1.42 52.58 10.76
N GLN A 67 -0.51 51.92 10.05
CA GLN A 67 -0.45 50.45 9.96
C GLN A 67 -0.07 49.81 11.31
N GLU A 68 0.91 50.39 12.02
CA GLU A 68 1.30 49.96 13.37
C GLU A 68 0.12 50.05 14.35
N SER A 69 -0.66 51.15 14.33
CA SER A 69 -1.88 51.28 15.14
C SER A 69 -2.96 50.26 14.77
N TYR A 70 -3.15 49.97 13.48
CA TYR A 70 -4.11 48.98 13.00
C TYR A 70 -3.75 47.55 13.47
N ARG A 71 -2.50 47.12 13.25
CA ARG A 71 -2.05 45.78 13.68
C ARG A 71 -2.07 45.64 15.21
N LEU A 72 -1.69 46.69 15.95
CA LEU A 72 -1.81 46.69 17.42
C LEU A 72 -3.25 46.66 17.94
N ALA A 73 -4.21 47.21 17.20
CA ALA A 73 -5.63 47.14 17.55
C ALA A 73 -6.24 45.76 17.28
N GLN A 74 -5.71 45.01 16.31
CA GLN A 74 -6.12 43.63 16.04
C GLN A 74 -5.51 42.61 17.03
N THR A 75 -4.34 42.89 17.60
CA THR A 75 -3.76 41.99 18.61
C THR A 75 -4.46 42.10 19.97
N SER A 76 -5.19 41.06 20.37
CA SER A 76 -5.81 40.90 21.71
C SER A 76 -4.80 40.71 22.86
N ALA A 77 -3.51 41.00 22.64
CA ALA A 77 -2.41 40.42 23.39
C ALA A 77 -1.90 41.28 24.56
N ARG A 78 -1.88 40.68 25.75
CA ARG A 78 -1.21 41.22 26.95
C ARG A 78 0.32 41.05 26.93
N LYS A 79 0.88 40.30 25.98
CA LYS A 79 2.32 39.93 25.92
C LYS A 79 3.15 40.93 25.10
N LYS A 80 4.43 41.05 25.46
CA LYS A 80 5.39 41.97 24.80
C LYS A 80 5.86 41.47 23.43
N SER A 81 5.92 40.15 23.22
CA SER A 81 6.25 39.49 21.95
C SER A 81 5.27 39.89 20.85
N ASP A 82 3.99 39.65 21.08
CA ASP A 82 2.94 39.72 20.06
C ASP A 82 2.78 41.17 19.55
N ARG A 83 3.02 42.16 20.43
CA ARG A 83 3.10 43.59 20.10
C ARG A 83 4.33 43.96 19.27
N PHE A 84 5.48 43.32 19.51
CA PHE A 84 6.67 43.50 18.69
C PHE A 84 6.43 42.93 17.29
N ASP A 85 5.86 41.73 17.19
CA ASP A 85 5.59 41.06 15.91
C ASP A 85 4.58 41.86 15.07
N ALA A 86 3.48 42.34 15.67
CA ALA A 86 2.52 43.24 15.01
C ALA A 86 3.17 44.52 14.45
N VAL A 87 4.14 45.09 15.18
CA VAL A 87 4.91 46.27 14.75
C VAL A 87 5.91 45.93 13.64
N GLN A 88 6.53 44.74 13.63
CA GLN A 88 7.39 44.30 12.53
C GLN A 88 6.59 43.94 11.27
N LEU A 89 5.40 43.34 11.41
CA LEU A 89 4.47 43.08 10.31
C LEU A 89 4.06 44.40 9.66
N ALA A 90 3.55 45.36 10.43
CA ALA A 90 3.16 46.68 9.92
C ALA A 90 4.30 47.41 9.18
N LYS A 91 5.55 47.28 9.66
CA LYS A 91 6.74 47.78 8.95
C LYS A 91 6.98 47.08 7.62
N SER A 92 6.80 45.77 7.57
CA SER A 92 7.00 44.97 6.36
C SER A 92 5.91 45.20 5.33
N GLU A 93 4.65 45.31 5.76
CA GLU A 93 3.51 45.63 4.89
C GLU A 93 3.71 46.95 4.15
N ILE A 94 4.10 48.01 4.87
CA ILE A 94 4.40 49.30 4.25
C ILE A 94 5.65 49.22 3.36
N ARG A 95 6.66 48.43 3.72
CA ARG A 95 7.86 48.21 2.87
C ARG A 95 7.48 47.57 1.53
N TRP A 96 6.68 46.50 1.57
CA TRP A 96 6.21 45.79 0.38
C TRP A 96 5.28 46.66 -0.47
N ALA A 97 4.34 47.38 0.13
CA ALA A 97 3.48 48.32 -0.59
C ALA A 97 4.29 49.45 -1.28
N VAL A 98 5.35 49.97 -0.63
CA VAL A 98 6.26 50.96 -1.23
C VAL A 98 7.08 50.36 -2.37
N GLN A 99 7.54 49.12 -2.25
CA GLN A 99 8.24 48.39 -3.31
C GLN A 99 7.32 48.19 -4.52
N HIS A 100 6.10 47.70 -4.30
CA HIS A 100 5.10 47.45 -5.34
C HIS A 100 4.75 48.73 -6.14
N VAL A 101 4.47 49.86 -5.49
CA VAL A 101 4.17 51.10 -6.24
C VAL A 101 5.38 51.67 -7.00
N ARG A 102 6.60 51.27 -6.64
CA ARG A 102 7.84 51.68 -7.33
C ARG A 102 8.13 50.86 -8.57
N THR A 103 7.72 49.59 -8.61
CA THR A 103 7.85 48.75 -9.81
C THR A 103 7.03 49.36 -10.96
N PRO A 104 7.63 49.68 -12.12
CA PRO A 104 6.91 50.25 -13.25
C PRO A 104 5.95 49.21 -13.84
N SER A 105 4.72 49.63 -14.13
CA SER A 105 3.60 48.76 -14.51
C SER A 105 3.57 48.38 -16.00
N LEU A 106 4.72 48.30 -16.67
CA LEU A 106 4.99 47.77 -18.04
C LEU A 106 6.46 48.11 -18.44
N PRO A 107 7.10 47.39 -19.38
CA PRO A 107 8.40 47.75 -19.91
C PRO A 107 8.26 48.74 -21.07
N LEU A 108 8.68 49.99 -20.86
CA LEU A 108 8.96 50.92 -21.96
C LEU A 108 10.38 51.45 -21.83
N SER A 109 11.04 51.49 -22.98
CA SER A 109 12.41 51.92 -23.18
C SER A 109 12.62 53.39 -22.83
N ASP A 110 13.29 53.69 -21.72
CA ASP A 110 14.24 54.82 -21.65
C ASP A 110 15.24 54.66 -20.49
N THR A 111 16.40 54.06 -20.78
CA THR A 111 17.50 53.89 -19.82
C THR A 111 18.44 55.11 -19.76
N SER A 112 17.88 56.31 -19.59
CA SER A 112 18.69 57.54 -19.49
C SER A 112 18.22 58.61 -18.48
N SER A 113 17.59 58.23 -17.35
CA SER A 113 17.21 59.20 -16.30
C SER A 113 17.65 58.80 -14.88
N LYS A 114 18.92 59.06 -14.55
CA LYS A 114 19.37 59.12 -13.15
C LYS A 114 18.83 60.41 -12.50
N LYS A 115 18.20 60.26 -11.31
CA LYS A 115 17.81 61.27 -10.29
C LYS A 115 16.29 61.57 -10.17
N LYS A 116 15.64 60.84 -9.25
CA LYS A 116 14.84 61.41 -8.13
C LYS A 116 14.56 60.30 -7.10
N ASN A 117 15.12 60.41 -5.90
CA ASN A 117 14.98 59.40 -4.83
C ASN A 117 13.59 59.38 -4.13
N GLY A 118 12.62 60.16 -4.61
CA GLY A 118 11.31 60.33 -3.98
C GLY A 118 10.17 59.70 -4.79
N LEU A 119 9.12 59.23 -4.10
CA LEU A 119 7.90 58.72 -4.74
C LEU A 119 7.21 59.81 -5.57
N THR A 120 6.74 59.45 -6.78
CA THR A 120 5.93 60.34 -7.63
C THR A 120 4.56 60.63 -7.01
N ARG A 121 3.84 61.64 -7.52
CA ARG A 121 2.49 61.99 -7.01
C ARG A 121 1.53 60.80 -7.04
N ASP A 122 1.59 60.00 -8.09
CA ASP A 122 0.68 58.86 -8.27
C ASP A 122 1.12 57.63 -7.48
N GLN A 123 2.43 57.41 -7.30
CA GLN A 123 2.94 56.42 -6.35
C GLN A 123 2.51 56.73 -4.91
N ARG A 124 2.57 58.01 -4.49
CA ARG A 124 2.06 58.46 -3.19
C ARG A 124 0.56 58.22 -3.05
N ARG A 125 -0.23 58.57 -4.09
CA ARG A 125 -1.69 58.33 -4.14
C ARG A 125 -2.02 56.85 -3.98
N ARG A 126 -1.37 55.97 -4.77
CA ARG A 126 -1.55 54.51 -4.69
C ARG A 126 -1.19 53.97 -3.31
N LEU A 127 -0.06 54.38 -2.74
CA LEU A 127 0.37 53.93 -1.40
C LEU A 127 -0.62 54.36 -0.28
N VAL A 128 -1.12 55.61 -0.33
CA VAL A 128 -2.16 56.09 0.58
C VAL A 128 -3.46 55.30 0.41
N TRP A 129 -3.84 54.98 -0.83
CA TRP A 129 -5.01 54.14 -1.11
C TRP A 129 -4.83 52.72 -0.55
N MET A 130 -3.73 52.03 -0.83
CA MET A 130 -3.45 50.68 -0.29
C MET A 130 -3.50 50.66 1.25
N THR A 131 -2.84 51.63 1.90
CA THR A 131 -2.87 51.74 3.37
C THR A 131 -4.29 52.00 3.90
N ARG A 132 -5.13 52.74 3.17
CA ARG A 132 -6.55 52.93 3.53
C ARG A 132 -7.36 51.65 3.34
N GLN A 133 -7.11 50.87 2.29
CA GLN A 133 -7.79 49.59 2.06
C GLN A 133 -7.49 48.59 3.20
N MET A 134 -6.22 48.40 3.55
CA MET A 134 -5.83 47.58 4.71
C MET A 134 -6.50 48.11 6.00
N THR A 135 -6.27 49.38 6.37
CA THR A 135 -6.61 49.89 7.71
C THR A 135 -8.06 50.34 7.92
N ARG A 136 -8.94 50.26 6.90
CA ARG A 136 -10.37 50.62 7.01
C ARG A 136 -11.29 49.52 6.51
N ASN A 137 -10.90 48.87 5.42
CA ASN A 137 -11.71 47.87 4.74
C ASN A 137 -11.18 46.45 5.00
N ASN A 138 -10.12 46.31 5.83
CA ASN A 138 -9.48 45.05 6.19
C ASN A 138 -8.94 44.26 4.97
N VAL A 139 -8.72 44.90 3.81
CA VAL A 139 -8.28 44.19 2.60
C VAL A 139 -6.88 43.62 2.83
N PRO A 140 -6.65 42.29 2.73
CA PRO A 140 -5.33 41.68 2.78
C PRO A 140 -4.35 42.36 1.82
N LEU A 141 -3.12 42.60 2.29
CA LEU A 141 -2.08 43.23 1.45
C LEU A 141 -1.83 42.42 0.16
N SER A 142 -1.82 41.09 0.22
CA SER A 142 -1.58 40.22 -0.94
C SER A 142 -2.57 40.48 -2.09
N TYR A 143 -3.84 40.76 -1.80
CA TYR A 143 -4.82 41.14 -2.84
C TYR A 143 -4.58 42.56 -3.40
N LEU A 144 -4.02 43.47 -2.59
CA LEU A 144 -3.61 44.80 -3.07
C LEU A 144 -2.32 44.76 -3.90
N LEU A 145 -1.47 43.75 -3.67
CA LEU A 145 -0.29 43.44 -4.50
C LEU A 145 -0.67 42.64 -5.75
N GLY A 146 -1.81 41.93 -5.73
CA GLY A 146 -2.27 41.01 -6.76
C GLY A 146 -1.48 39.72 -6.87
N SER A 147 -0.50 39.49 -5.99
CA SER A 147 0.43 38.35 -6.07
C SER A 147 1.03 37.96 -4.71
N VAL A 148 1.51 36.71 -4.62
CA VAL A 148 2.21 36.15 -3.46
C VAL A 148 3.31 35.15 -3.91
N PRO A 149 4.51 35.16 -3.30
CA PRO A 149 5.47 34.06 -3.48
C PRO A 149 4.95 32.76 -2.85
N PHE A 150 5.42 31.61 -3.33
CA PHE A 150 5.09 30.30 -2.75
C PHE A 150 6.17 29.26 -3.09
N GLY A 151 6.91 28.80 -2.09
CA GLY A 151 7.93 27.76 -2.21
C GLY A 151 9.07 28.18 -3.14
N SER A 152 9.52 27.24 -3.97
CA SER A 152 10.59 27.45 -4.96
C SER A 152 10.12 27.97 -6.32
N LEU A 153 8.86 28.40 -6.46
CA LEU A 153 8.30 28.87 -7.73
C LEU A 153 9.04 30.12 -8.25
N LYS A 154 9.38 30.11 -9.54
CA LYS A 154 10.17 31.17 -10.19
C LYS A 154 9.43 32.51 -10.28
N ASN A 155 8.10 32.48 -10.36
CA ASN A 155 7.22 33.63 -10.45
C ASN A 155 6.21 33.61 -9.28
N GLU A 156 5.86 34.77 -8.75
CA GLU A 156 4.79 34.89 -7.76
C GLU A 156 3.42 34.50 -8.35
N LEU A 157 2.62 33.76 -7.59
CA LEU A 157 1.26 33.37 -7.94
C LEU A 157 0.36 34.62 -7.93
N THR A 158 -0.43 34.83 -8.98
CA THR A 158 -1.54 35.79 -8.98
C THR A 158 -2.57 35.36 -7.92
N VAL A 159 -3.04 36.33 -7.14
CA VAL A 159 -4.11 36.13 -6.15
C VAL A 159 -5.12 37.28 -6.20
N ARG A 160 -6.41 36.95 -6.13
CA ARG A 160 -7.52 37.92 -6.13
C ARG A 160 -8.73 37.36 -5.36
N PRO A 161 -9.55 38.21 -4.70
CA PRO A 161 -10.76 37.75 -4.01
C PRO A 161 -11.73 37.03 -4.96
N PRO A 162 -12.50 36.04 -4.48
CA PRO A 162 -12.57 35.57 -3.10
C PRO A 162 -11.64 34.36 -2.81
N VAL A 163 -10.71 34.02 -3.71
CA VAL A 163 -9.93 32.77 -3.58
C VAL A 163 -8.94 32.84 -2.42
N LEU A 164 -8.96 31.79 -1.58
CA LEU A 164 -8.09 31.62 -0.41
C LEU A 164 -6.62 31.94 -0.75
N LEU A 165 -6.05 32.87 0.01
CA LEU A 165 -4.63 33.21 -0.11
C LEU A 165 -3.77 32.03 0.36
N PRO A 166 -2.76 31.61 -0.43
CA PRO A 166 -1.74 30.66 0.01
C PRO A 166 -1.16 31.05 1.39
N ARG A 167 -1.10 30.08 2.30
CA ARG A 167 -0.63 30.29 3.68
C ARG A 167 0.81 29.80 3.85
N PRO A 168 1.63 30.45 4.70
CA PRO A 168 2.98 29.97 5.04
C PRO A 168 2.99 28.54 5.61
N GLU A 169 1.95 28.17 6.35
CA GLU A 169 1.75 26.81 6.87
C GLU A 169 1.61 25.79 5.73
N THR A 170 0.85 26.13 4.68
CA THR A 170 0.70 25.32 3.47
C THR A 170 1.98 25.24 2.66
N GLU A 171 2.73 26.34 2.58
CA GLU A 171 4.02 26.42 1.90
C GLU A 171 5.06 25.48 2.52
N ASP A 172 5.12 25.41 3.84
CA ASP A 172 6.08 24.55 4.57
C ASP A 172 5.87 23.07 4.25
N TRP A 173 4.65 22.53 4.44
CA TRP A 173 4.41 21.10 4.19
C TRP A 173 4.43 20.76 2.70
N ALA A 174 3.99 21.65 1.81
CA ALA A 174 4.08 21.43 0.35
C ALA A 174 5.55 21.39 -0.11
N THR A 175 6.42 22.21 0.48
CA THR A 175 7.87 22.17 0.25
C THR A 175 8.50 20.87 0.76
N GLN A 176 8.01 20.33 1.89
CA GLN A 176 8.42 19.00 2.36
C GLN A 176 7.97 17.88 1.40
N VAL A 177 6.76 17.93 0.85
CA VAL A 177 6.28 16.99 -0.18
C VAL A 177 7.17 17.03 -1.42
N VAL A 178 7.52 18.21 -1.92
CA VAL A 178 8.47 18.37 -3.02
C VAL A 178 9.85 17.80 -2.65
N SER A 179 10.33 18.02 -1.44
CA SER A 179 11.62 17.48 -0.98
C SER A 179 11.62 15.95 -0.97
N VAL A 180 10.53 15.31 -0.55
CA VAL A 180 10.38 13.84 -0.63
C VAL A 180 10.36 13.36 -2.09
N LEU A 181 9.59 14.02 -2.96
CA LEU A 181 9.54 13.68 -4.39
C LEU A 181 10.92 13.78 -5.07
N LEU A 182 11.67 14.85 -4.81
CA LEU A 182 12.98 15.06 -5.44
C LEU A 182 14.07 14.08 -4.98
N ASN A 183 13.88 13.43 -3.83
CA ASN A 183 14.76 12.37 -3.31
C ASN A 183 14.52 10.99 -3.97
N LEU A 184 13.46 10.84 -4.77
CA LEU A 184 13.17 9.60 -5.49
C LEU A 184 14.06 9.43 -6.72
N SER A 185 14.27 8.17 -7.13
CA SER A 185 14.97 7.86 -8.38
C SER A 185 14.13 8.28 -9.60
N ARG A 186 14.77 8.38 -10.78
CA ARG A 186 14.04 8.78 -12.00
C ARG A 186 12.97 7.77 -12.37
N GLU A 187 13.28 6.49 -12.19
CA GLU A 187 12.41 5.34 -12.43
C GLU A 187 11.25 5.30 -11.44
N GLN A 188 11.45 5.76 -10.19
CA GLN A 188 10.40 5.90 -9.19
C GLN A 188 9.45 7.08 -9.45
N LEU A 189 9.95 8.14 -10.09
CA LEU A 189 9.13 9.29 -10.48
C LEU A 189 8.41 9.10 -11.82
N ASP A 190 8.86 8.14 -12.63
CA ASP A 190 8.21 7.77 -13.88
C ASP A 190 6.79 7.24 -13.61
N LYS A 191 5.82 7.75 -14.36
CA LYS A 191 4.38 7.50 -14.23
C LYS A 191 3.78 7.92 -12.88
N VAL A 192 4.44 8.78 -12.09
CA VAL A 192 3.86 9.32 -10.86
C VAL A 192 2.60 10.14 -11.18
N ARG A 193 1.54 9.91 -10.40
CA ARG A 193 0.23 10.55 -10.56
C ARG A 193 -0.16 11.17 -9.22
N ILE A 194 -0.35 12.48 -9.24
CA ILE A 194 -0.63 13.29 -8.06
C ILE A 194 -1.95 14.04 -8.29
N VAL A 195 -2.82 14.09 -7.28
CA VAL A 195 -4.00 14.94 -7.30
C VAL A 195 -3.98 15.97 -6.19
N ASP A 196 -4.26 17.23 -6.52
CA ASP A 196 -4.45 18.33 -5.59
C ASP A 196 -5.94 18.68 -5.49
N LEU A 197 -6.56 18.35 -4.36
CA LEU A 197 -7.99 18.52 -4.11
C LEU A 197 -8.23 19.80 -3.30
N CYS A 198 -9.20 20.61 -3.73
CA CYS A 198 -9.41 21.98 -3.22
C CYS A 198 -8.20 22.89 -3.52
N THR A 199 -7.74 22.88 -4.78
CA THR A 199 -6.48 23.50 -5.20
C THR A 199 -6.44 25.03 -5.06
N GLY A 200 -7.60 25.70 -4.98
CA GLY A 200 -7.67 27.16 -4.81
C GLY A 200 -6.93 27.90 -5.92
N SER A 201 -5.86 28.61 -5.57
CA SER A 201 -5.00 29.35 -6.51
C SER A 201 -4.00 28.47 -7.29
N GLY A 202 -4.03 27.15 -7.10
CA GLY A 202 -3.11 26.19 -7.73
C GLY A 202 -1.79 26.01 -6.98
N CYS A 203 -1.61 26.61 -5.79
CA CYS A 203 -0.30 26.77 -5.16
C CYS A 203 0.45 25.44 -4.93
N ILE A 204 -0.23 24.42 -4.39
CA ILE A 204 0.36 23.10 -4.12
C ILE A 204 0.63 22.37 -5.45
N ALA A 205 -0.38 22.23 -6.31
CA ALA A 205 -0.25 21.60 -7.63
C ALA A 205 0.89 22.18 -8.47
N LEU A 206 1.03 23.50 -8.50
CA LEU A 206 2.04 24.21 -9.31
C LEU A 206 3.45 24.05 -8.75
N LEU A 207 3.61 24.11 -7.42
CA LEU A 207 4.90 23.84 -6.77
C LEU A 207 5.39 22.41 -7.04
N VAL A 208 4.47 21.43 -6.95
CA VAL A 208 4.76 20.02 -7.27
C VAL A 208 5.06 19.83 -8.76
N ALA A 209 4.26 20.43 -9.66
CA ALA A 209 4.46 20.33 -11.10
C ALA A 209 5.77 20.98 -11.56
N ASP A 210 6.20 22.11 -10.97
CA ASP A 210 7.47 22.76 -11.34
C ASP A 210 8.68 21.96 -10.87
N ALA A 211 8.60 21.32 -9.70
CA ALA A 211 9.61 20.39 -9.23
C ALA A 211 9.74 19.16 -10.15
N LEU A 212 8.63 18.53 -10.51
CA LEU A 212 8.62 17.38 -11.43
C LEU A 212 9.12 17.77 -12.84
N ARG A 213 8.63 18.88 -13.39
CA ARG A 213 9.10 19.44 -14.68
C ARG A 213 10.59 19.72 -14.67
N THR A 214 11.12 20.27 -13.58
CA THR A 214 12.56 20.57 -13.43
C THR A 214 13.39 19.29 -13.29
N ARG A 215 12.85 18.24 -12.65
CA ARG A 215 13.56 16.97 -12.40
C ARG A 215 13.55 16.01 -13.59
N LEU A 216 12.43 15.93 -14.31
CA LEU A 216 12.17 14.95 -15.38
C LEU A 216 12.16 15.55 -16.79
N GLY A 217 12.00 16.87 -16.90
CA GLY A 217 11.71 17.57 -18.14
C GLY A 217 10.21 17.71 -18.43
N ALA A 218 9.87 18.56 -19.39
CA ALA A 218 8.49 18.75 -19.86
C ALA A 218 7.91 17.49 -20.52
N ALA A 219 8.74 16.68 -21.16
CA ALA A 219 8.36 15.43 -21.82
C ALA A 219 8.50 14.16 -20.93
N GLY A 220 8.72 14.30 -19.62
CA GLY A 220 8.74 13.15 -18.70
C GLY A 220 7.34 12.61 -18.46
N GLU A 221 7.20 11.31 -18.15
CA GLU A 221 5.89 10.71 -17.83
C GLU A 221 5.49 11.01 -16.38
N TRP A 222 4.87 12.16 -16.13
CA TRP A 222 4.30 12.49 -14.82
C TRP A 222 2.95 13.20 -15.00
N LYS A 223 2.02 13.03 -14.06
CA LYS A 223 0.71 13.71 -14.09
C LYS A 223 0.39 14.37 -12.76
N VAL A 224 0.08 15.67 -12.80
CA VAL A 224 -0.56 16.41 -11.71
C VAL A 224 -1.95 16.82 -12.18
N VAL A 225 -2.98 16.45 -11.42
CA VAL A 225 -4.36 16.89 -11.64
C VAL A 225 -4.78 17.75 -10.46
N ALA A 226 -5.19 18.97 -10.70
CA ALA A 226 -5.68 19.89 -9.70
C ALA A 226 -7.17 20.13 -9.90
N CYS A 227 -7.95 20.20 -8.82
CA CYS A 227 -9.37 20.55 -8.94
C CYS A 227 -9.92 21.40 -7.81
N ASP A 228 -10.96 22.15 -8.14
CA ASP A 228 -11.74 22.95 -7.20
C ASP A 228 -13.21 22.96 -7.65
N ARG A 229 -14.14 23.15 -6.70
CA ARG A 229 -15.56 23.35 -7.00
C ARG A 229 -15.81 24.76 -7.55
N SER A 230 -15.01 25.74 -7.09
CA SER A 230 -15.15 27.15 -7.47
C SER A 230 -14.57 27.40 -8.87
N PRO A 231 -15.37 27.89 -9.85
CA PRO A 231 -14.87 28.19 -11.19
C PRO A 231 -13.84 29.34 -11.16
N ILE A 232 -13.93 30.26 -10.19
CA ILE A 232 -12.98 31.37 -10.02
C ILE A 232 -11.63 30.86 -9.53
N ALA A 233 -11.61 29.87 -8.63
CA ALA A 233 -10.39 29.18 -8.20
C ALA A 233 -9.70 28.49 -9.39
N VAL A 234 -10.47 27.71 -10.16
CA VAL A 234 -9.99 27.06 -11.39
C VAL A 234 -9.40 28.07 -12.39
N GLU A 235 -10.06 29.20 -12.63
CA GLU A 235 -9.55 30.27 -13.51
C GLU A 235 -8.19 30.80 -13.05
N ILE A 236 -8.03 31.10 -11.76
CA ILE A 236 -6.79 31.65 -11.17
C ILE A 236 -5.67 30.60 -11.16
N ALA A 237 -5.98 29.34 -10.87
CA ALA A 237 -5.03 28.25 -10.96
C ALA A 237 -4.55 28.03 -12.40
N GLN A 238 -5.43 28.15 -13.39
CA GLN A 238 -5.08 28.10 -14.82
C GLN A 238 -4.23 29.31 -15.25
N GLU A 239 -4.57 30.53 -14.81
CA GLU A 239 -3.76 31.74 -15.03
C GLU A 239 -2.33 31.56 -14.48
N ASN A 240 -2.22 31.06 -13.24
CA ASN A 240 -0.95 30.79 -12.58
C ASN A 240 -0.13 29.71 -13.29
N ALA A 241 -0.78 28.66 -13.80
CA ALA A 241 -0.13 27.63 -14.61
C ALA A 241 0.47 28.21 -15.90
N GLN A 242 -0.30 29.02 -16.62
CA GLN A 242 0.14 29.68 -17.86
C GLN A 242 1.28 30.67 -17.59
N LYS A 243 1.20 31.45 -16.50
CA LYS A 243 2.25 32.38 -16.02
C LYS A 243 3.56 31.67 -15.63
N LEU A 244 3.49 30.38 -15.29
CA LEU A 244 4.64 29.51 -15.04
C LEU A 244 5.05 28.68 -16.28
N GLY A 245 4.43 28.91 -17.44
CA GLY A 245 4.75 28.25 -18.70
C GLY A 245 4.34 26.79 -18.77
N PHE A 246 3.24 26.39 -18.13
CA PHE A 246 2.66 25.06 -18.30
C PHE A 246 1.63 25.02 -19.43
N GLU A 247 1.74 24.02 -20.29
CA GLU A 247 0.63 23.56 -21.11
C GLU A 247 -0.33 22.76 -20.23
N ILE A 248 -1.61 23.10 -20.26
CA ILE A 248 -2.63 22.54 -19.38
C ILE A 248 -3.83 21.99 -20.15
N ASN A 249 -4.50 21.01 -19.55
CA ASN A 249 -5.80 20.48 -19.98
C ASN A 249 -5.88 19.83 -21.39
N GLN A 250 -4.76 19.70 -22.11
CA GLN A 250 -4.71 18.90 -23.33
C GLN A 250 -4.46 17.42 -22.99
N LYS A 251 -4.83 16.49 -23.89
CA LYS A 251 -4.67 15.04 -23.66
C LYS A 251 -3.23 14.61 -23.33
N GLN A 252 -2.23 15.37 -23.79
CA GLN A 252 -0.80 15.12 -23.56
C GLN A 252 -0.23 15.93 -22.39
N SER A 253 -0.90 16.99 -21.92
CA SER A 253 -0.42 17.87 -20.84
C SER A 253 -0.10 17.09 -19.58
N ASN A 254 0.97 17.46 -18.88
CA ASN A 254 1.32 16.85 -17.60
C ASN A 254 0.64 17.50 -16.40
N LEU A 255 0.04 18.68 -16.61
CA LEU A 255 -0.77 19.39 -15.63
C LEU A 255 -2.21 19.53 -16.16
N HIS A 256 -3.19 19.15 -15.35
CA HIS A 256 -4.60 19.41 -15.61
C HIS A 256 -5.18 20.20 -14.44
N ILE A 257 -6.02 21.19 -14.73
CA ILE A 257 -6.68 22.05 -13.74
C ILE A 257 -8.14 22.15 -14.14
N VAL A 258 -9.02 21.45 -13.42
CA VAL A 258 -10.41 21.20 -13.82
C VAL A 258 -11.38 21.54 -12.69
N GLN A 259 -12.58 22.02 -13.05
CA GLN A 259 -13.66 22.18 -12.09
C GLN A 259 -14.23 20.81 -11.72
N ALA A 260 -14.28 20.49 -10.43
CA ALA A 260 -14.85 19.25 -9.89
C ALA A 260 -15.20 19.41 -8.40
N ASP A 261 -16.29 18.80 -7.93
CA ASP A 261 -16.61 18.69 -6.50
C ASP A 261 -16.02 17.38 -5.93
N ILE A 262 -15.27 17.49 -4.83
CA ILE A 262 -14.68 16.33 -4.13
C ILE A 262 -15.75 15.35 -3.64
N PHE A 263 -16.96 15.81 -3.31
CA PHE A 263 -18.07 14.96 -2.86
C PHE A 263 -18.79 14.24 -4.00
N GLU A 264 -18.59 14.64 -5.25
CA GLU A 264 -19.20 14.01 -6.43
C GLU A 264 -18.36 12.84 -6.95
N ASP A 265 -18.93 11.64 -6.94
CA ASP A 265 -18.19 10.41 -7.28
C ASP A 265 -17.77 10.32 -8.74
N GLY A 266 -18.63 10.78 -9.66
CA GLY A 266 -18.34 10.82 -11.09
C GLY A 266 -17.24 11.82 -11.44
N ASP A 267 -17.13 12.90 -10.66
CA ASP A 267 -16.05 13.87 -10.79
C ASP A 267 -14.70 13.27 -10.38
N MET A 268 -14.66 12.58 -9.23
CA MET A 268 -13.45 11.89 -8.78
C MET A 268 -13.01 10.79 -9.76
N ASP A 269 -13.93 10.00 -10.30
CA ASP A 269 -13.60 9.01 -11.33
C ASP A 269 -13.13 9.68 -12.64
N ARG A 270 -13.69 10.84 -13.03
CA ARG A 270 -13.21 11.67 -14.15
C ARG A 270 -11.77 12.18 -13.95
N LEU A 271 -11.39 12.60 -12.74
CA LEU A 271 -9.99 12.99 -12.44
C LEU A 271 -9.02 11.81 -12.66
N ALA A 272 -9.40 10.62 -12.19
CA ALA A 272 -8.59 9.42 -12.37
C ALA A 272 -8.47 9.03 -13.86
N VAL A 273 -9.53 9.20 -14.67
CA VAL A 273 -9.47 9.00 -16.13
C VAL A 273 -8.50 9.99 -16.79
N ILE A 274 -8.55 11.27 -16.42
CA ILE A 274 -7.64 12.32 -16.92
C ILE A 274 -6.16 11.96 -16.61
N ALA A 275 -5.87 11.44 -15.42
CA ALA A 275 -4.53 10.99 -15.03
C ALA A 275 -4.09 9.64 -15.64
N GLY A 276 -4.93 8.97 -16.42
CA GLY A 276 -4.68 7.62 -16.94
C GLY A 276 -4.77 6.50 -15.88
N GLY A 277 -5.39 6.77 -14.73
CA GLY A 277 -5.66 5.83 -13.63
C GLY A 277 -5.40 6.43 -12.24
N PRO A 278 -5.35 5.59 -11.19
CA PRO A 278 -5.33 6.06 -9.79
C PRO A 278 -4.08 6.86 -9.43
N PHE A 279 -4.24 7.79 -8.50
CA PHE A 279 -3.21 8.64 -7.93
C PHE A 279 -2.37 7.89 -6.89
N GLY A 280 -1.03 8.05 -6.96
CA GLY A 280 -0.09 7.53 -5.99
C GLY A 280 0.05 8.41 -4.74
N LEU A 281 -0.24 9.71 -4.90
CA LEU A 281 -0.24 10.72 -3.84
C LEU A 281 -1.46 11.64 -4.04
N ILE A 282 -2.24 11.81 -2.97
CA ILE A 282 -3.27 12.85 -2.86
C ILE A 282 -2.71 13.97 -1.97
N VAL A 283 -2.83 15.21 -2.40
CA VAL A 283 -2.55 16.41 -1.60
C VAL A 283 -3.81 17.27 -1.49
N SER A 284 -3.99 17.98 -0.38
CA SER A 284 -5.12 18.88 -0.19
C SER A 284 -4.87 19.87 0.95
N ASN A 285 -5.25 21.14 0.77
CA ASN A 285 -5.63 22.01 1.89
C ASN A 285 -7.16 22.16 1.87
N PRO A 286 -7.91 21.24 2.49
CA PRO A 286 -9.36 21.27 2.45
C PRO A 286 -9.94 22.33 3.40
N PRO A 287 -11.18 22.79 3.17
CA PRO A 287 -11.93 23.52 4.18
C PRO A 287 -12.06 22.69 5.46
N TYR A 288 -11.60 23.23 6.60
CA TYR A 288 -11.57 22.54 7.90
C TYR A 288 -12.17 23.35 9.06
N ILE A 289 -12.57 24.61 8.85
CA ILE A 289 -13.05 25.49 9.94
C ILE A 289 -14.52 25.18 10.26
N PRO A 290 -14.91 24.89 11.51
CA PRO A 290 -16.33 24.75 11.87
C PRO A 290 -17.09 26.07 11.69
N ARG A 291 -18.32 26.08 11.16
CA ARG A 291 -19.08 27.34 10.92
C ARG A 291 -19.35 28.14 12.20
N ARG A 292 -19.45 27.47 13.35
CA ARG A 292 -19.53 28.11 14.68
C ARG A 292 -18.33 29.03 14.98
N GLU A 293 -17.17 28.79 14.37
CA GLU A 293 -15.93 29.58 14.52
C GLU A 293 -15.82 30.70 13.46
N TRP A 294 -16.75 30.78 12.49
CA TRP A 294 -16.84 31.87 11.50
C TRP A 294 -16.97 33.26 12.13
N ALA A 295 -17.52 33.35 13.34
CA ALA A 295 -17.62 34.62 14.07
C ALA A 295 -16.29 35.07 14.68
N THR A 296 -15.32 34.16 14.89
CA THR A 296 -14.02 34.46 15.51
C THR A 296 -12.90 34.71 14.50
N LEU A 297 -13.13 34.46 13.22
CA LEU A 297 -12.17 34.74 12.15
C LEU A 297 -11.88 36.25 12.03
N SER A 298 -10.67 36.59 11.59
CA SER A 298 -10.31 37.99 11.37
C SER A 298 -11.14 38.60 10.24
N ASN A 299 -11.38 39.91 10.31
CA ASN A 299 -12.07 40.62 9.23
C ASN A 299 -11.30 40.55 7.89
N GLU A 300 -9.97 40.37 7.92
CA GLU A 300 -9.16 40.22 6.71
C GLU A 300 -9.48 38.93 5.94
N VAL A 301 -9.81 37.86 6.66
CA VAL A 301 -10.27 36.59 6.09
C VAL A 301 -11.77 36.67 5.76
N LYS A 302 -12.60 36.89 6.79
CA LYS A 302 -14.06 36.80 6.71
C LYS A 302 -14.74 37.74 5.70
N GLN A 303 -14.12 38.87 5.37
CA GLN A 303 -14.69 39.86 4.45
C GLN A 303 -14.18 39.73 3.01
N HIS A 304 -13.12 38.94 2.76
CA HIS A 304 -12.40 38.93 1.47
C HIS A 304 -12.12 37.53 0.90
N GLU A 305 -12.29 36.47 1.68
CA GLU A 305 -12.11 35.08 1.27
C GLU A 305 -13.44 34.31 1.24
N ASP A 306 -13.54 33.34 0.33
CA ASP A 306 -14.75 32.53 0.09
C ASP A 306 -15.06 31.66 1.32
N PRO A 307 -16.27 31.74 1.93
CA PRO A 307 -16.67 30.83 3.00
C PRO A 307 -16.55 29.35 2.62
N ALA A 308 -16.75 29.00 1.34
CA ALA A 308 -16.63 27.62 0.85
C ALA A 308 -15.18 27.11 0.84
N ALA A 309 -14.18 28.00 0.80
CA ALA A 309 -12.76 27.64 0.91
C ALA A 309 -12.29 27.52 2.38
N LEU A 310 -13.16 27.79 3.34
CA LEU A 310 -12.83 27.88 4.77
C LEU A 310 -13.64 26.90 5.63
N ILE A 311 -14.96 26.80 5.38
CA ILE A 311 -15.88 26.06 6.24
C ILE A 311 -15.87 24.55 5.91
N GLY A 312 -15.46 23.72 6.87
CA GLY A 312 -15.32 22.26 6.72
C GLY A 312 -16.61 21.44 6.86
N GLU A 313 -17.76 22.02 6.52
CA GLU A 313 -19.09 21.43 6.61
C GLU A 313 -19.61 21.06 5.21
N ARG A 314 -20.43 20.01 5.11
CA ARG A 314 -21.18 19.71 3.88
C ARG A 314 -22.34 20.71 3.73
N ASP A 315 -22.83 20.89 2.49
CA ASP A 315 -23.83 21.91 2.16
C ASP A 315 -25.08 21.88 3.09
N PRO A 316 -25.48 23.04 3.66
CA PRO A 316 -26.45 23.09 4.76
C PRO A 316 -27.89 22.75 4.35
N GLU A 317 -28.21 22.71 3.06
CA GLU A 317 -29.52 22.27 2.55
C GLU A 317 -29.82 20.79 2.88
N SER A 318 -28.81 20.02 3.31
CA SER A 318 -28.94 18.63 3.75
C SER A 318 -29.11 18.43 5.28
N ALA A 319 -29.22 19.51 6.07
CA ALA A 319 -29.14 19.47 7.53
C ALA A 319 -30.29 18.72 8.24
N GLU A 320 -31.51 18.72 7.68
CA GLU A 320 -32.68 18.13 8.34
C GLU A 320 -32.74 16.60 8.22
N SER A 321 -32.22 16.02 7.13
CA SER A 321 -32.19 14.56 6.89
C SER A 321 -30.86 13.87 7.21
N SER A 322 -29.83 14.61 7.62
CA SER A 322 -28.47 14.06 7.79
C SER A 322 -28.31 13.20 9.05
N SER A 323 -27.49 12.16 8.92
CA SER A 323 -27.21 11.19 9.99
C SER A 323 -26.48 11.82 11.19
N GLU A 324 -26.56 11.18 12.36
CA GLU A 324 -25.83 11.64 13.55
C GLU A 324 -24.31 11.76 13.32
N ARG A 325 -23.73 10.84 12.53
CA ARG A 325 -22.33 10.91 12.10
C ARG A 325 -22.05 12.16 11.27
N GLN A 326 -22.90 12.48 10.30
CA GLN A 326 -22.73 13.68 9.45
C GLN A 326 -22.78 14.95 10.32
N ARG A 327 -23.79 15.08 11.21
CA ARG A 327 -23.89 16.21 12.15
C ARG A 327 -22.69 16.33 13.10
N PHE A 328 -22.06 15.21 13.48
CA PHE A 328 -20.80 15.23 14.23
C PHE A 328 -19.63 15.76 13.39
N LEU A 329 -19.51 15.33 12.13
CA LEU A 329 -18.45 15.78 11.22
C LEU A 329 -18.56 17.29 10.97
N ASP A 330 -19.76 17.78 10.62
CA ASP A 330 -19.99 19.19 10.31
C ASP A 330 -19.71 20.08 11.53
N ARG A 331 -20.23 19.72 12.71
CA ARG A 331 -19.98 20.44 13.99
C ARG A 331 -18.49 20.63 14.29
N HIS A 332 -17.61 19.77 13.75
CA HIS A 332 -16.17 19.80 13.97
C HIS A 332 -15.37 20.17 12.71
N GLY A 333 -15.99 20.52 11.59
CA GLY A 333 -15.29 20.88 10.35
C GLY A 333 -14.56 19.70 9.68
N LEU A 334 -15.08 18.48 9.82
CA LEU A 334 -14.40 17.24 9.43
C LEU A 334 -14.96 16.57 8.18
N ALA A 335 -15.95 17.17 7.49
CA ALA A 335 -16.62 16.52 6.35
C ALA A 335 -15.64 16.21 5.20
N PHE A 336 -14.75 17.15 4.88
CA PHE A 336 -13.70 16.94 3.87
C PHE A 336 -12.67 15.89 4.30
N HIS A 337 -12.29 15.83 5.58
CA HIS A 337 -11.36 14.82 6.08
C HIS A 337 -11.92 13.40 6.02
N GLN A 338 -13.20 13.21 6.37
CA GLN A 338 -13.92 11.95 6.16
C GLN A 338 -13.85 11.57 4.67
N ARG A 339 -14.20 12.50 3.77
CA ARG A 339 -14.21 12.25 2.33
C ARG A 339 -12.83 11.92 1.76
N LEU A 340 -11.78 12.65 2.14
CA LEU A 340 -10.39 12.35 1.74
C LEU A 340 -9.97 10.94 2.18
N ALA A 341 -10.40 10.52 3.36
CA ALA A 341 -10.14 9.19 3.89
C ALA A 341 -10.96 8.12 3.15
N ASP A 342 -12.20 8.39 2.73
CA ASP A 342 -13.00 7.49 1.87
C ASP A 342 -12.35 7.30 0.49
N LEU A 343 -11.83 8.37 -0.11
CA LEU A 343 -11.11 8.34 -1.39
C LEU A 343 -9.85 7.45 -1.35
N LEU A 344 -9.21 7.30 -0.18
CA LEU A 344 -8.11 6.35 0.01
C LEU A 344 -8.53 4.88 -0.08
N TYR A 345 -9.82 4.56 0.06
CA TYR A 345 -10.33 3.20 -0.09
C TYR A 345 -10.89 2.90 -1.49
N ARG A 346 -11.11 3.92 -2.33
CA ARG A 346 -11.51 3.77 -3.74
C ARG A 346 -10.34 3.35 -4.63
N PRO A 347 -10.31 2.12 -5.17
CA PRO A 347 -9.18 1.63 -5.99
C PRO A 347 -9.17 2.19 -7.42
N THR A 348 -10.20 2.94 -7.84
CA THR A 348 -10.19 3.75 -9.07
C THR A 348 -9.40 5.04 -8.86
N PHE A 349 -9.45 5.60 -7.66
CA PHE A 349 -8.93 6.93 -7.34
C PHE A 349 -7.55 6.89 -6.70
N SER A 350 -7.30 5.99 -5.73
CA SER A 350 -6.03 5.95 -4.99
C SER A 350 -5.34 4.59 -5.08
N THR A 351 -4.03 4.61 -5.37
CA THR A 351 -3.13 3.45 -5.22
C THR A 351 -2.22 3.64 -4.01
N SER A 352 -1.35 2.66 -3.72
CA SER A 352 -0.21 2.86 -2.83
C SER A 352 1.04 2.82 -3.67
N PHE A 353 1.94 3.72 -3.40
CA PHE A 353 3.26 3.79 -3.99
C PHE A 353 4.24 3.91 -2.82
N ALA A 354 4.91 2.82 -2.47
CA ALA A 354 5.61 2.68 -1.17
C ALA A 354 6.60 3.82 -0.81
N PRO A 355 7.27 4.51 -1.76
CA PRO A 355 8.12 5.66 -1.45
C PRO A 355 7.37 6.95 -1.05
N LEU A 356 6.05 7.04 -1.23
CA LEU A 356 5.24 8.22 -0.90
C LEU A 356 4.10 7.89 0.09
N PRO A 357 3.69 8.86 0.95
CA PRO A 357 2.41 8.79 1.61
C PRO A 357 1.28 8.82 0.57
N ARG A 358 0.17 8.13 0.84
CA ARG A 358 -0.99 8.10 -0.07
C ARG A 358 -1.83 9.39 -0.01
N LEU A 359 -1.80 10.08 1.13
CA LEU A 359 -2.46 11.34 1.41
C LEU A 359 -1.53 12.22 2.24
N VAL A 360 -1.46 13.50 1.90
CA VAL A 360 -0.96 14.57 2.76
C VAL A 360 -2.04 15.66 2.76
N ALA A 361 -2.57 16.01 3.92
CA ALA A 361 -3.62 17.01 4.03
C ALA A 361 -3.41 17.93 5.24
N GLU A 362 -3.65 19.22 5.02
CA GLU A 362 -3.68 20.23 6.09
C GLU A 362 -4.94 20.06 6.95
N TYR A 363 -4.84 20.30 8.26
CA TYR A 363 -5.96 20.23 9.20
C TYR A 363 -5.86 21.33 10.26
N GLY A 364 -7.01 21.74 10.79
CA GLY A 364 -7.13 22.80 11.78
C GLY A 364 -6.53 22.44 13.14
N ARG A 365 -6.03 23.47 13.83
CA ARG A 365 -5.41 23.32 15.15
C ARG A 365 -6.36 22.66 16.15
N GLY A 366 -5.99 21.47 16.62
CA GLY A 366 -6.75 20.68 17.58
C GLY A 366 -7.52 19.50 16.97
N GLN A 367 -7.70 19.46 15.65
CA GLN A 367 -8.40 18.37 14.95
C GLN A 367 -7.58 17.08 14.81
N GLN A 368 -6.27 17.11 15.07
CA GLN A 368 -5.33 15.99 14.86
C GLN A 368 -5.91 14.63 15.27
N LYS A 369 -6.30 14.47 16.54
CA LYS A 369 -6.82 13.20 17.06
C LYS A 369 -8.10 12.73 16.36
N GLN A 370 -8.95 13.67 15.93
CA GLN A 370 -10.18 13.35 15.23
C GLN A 370 -9.88 12.91 13.80
N VAL A 371 -8.97 13.59 13.10
CA VAL A 371 -8.51 13.18 11.76
C VAL A 371 -7.81 11.82 11.80
N GLU A 372 -6.91 11.59 12.77
CA GLU A 372 -6.31 10.28 13.04
C GLU A 372 -7.39 9.21 13.28
N GLN A 373 -8.38 9.49 14.12
CA GLN A 373 -9.47 8.56 14.41
C GLN A 373 -10.33 8.26 13.17
N LEU A 374 -10.59 9.23 12.28
CA LEU A 374 -11.32 8.98 11.03
C LEU A 374 -10.58 7.96 10.16
N HIS A 375 -9.25 8.07 10.03
CA HIS A 375 -8.45 7.11 9.27
C HIS A 375 -8.33 5.73 9.94
N VAL A 376 -8.45 5.64 11.27
CA VAL A 376 -8.47 4.37 12.03
C VAL A 376 -9.86 3.70 12.00
N ASP A 377 -10.93 4.48 12.16
CA ASP A 377 -12.32 4.01 12.14
C ASP A 377 -12.78 3.59 10.75
N LEU A 378 -12.23 4.22 9.71
CA LEU A 378 -12.32 3.74 8.34
C LEU A 378 -11.50 2.47 8.17
N LYS A 379 -12.09 1.38 8.64
CA LYS A 379 -11.74 0.03 8.24
C LYS A 379 -11.89 -0.05 6.72
N ALA A 380 -10.92 -0.68 6.05
CA ALA A 380 -11.14 -1.15 4.68
C ALA A 380 -12.49 -1.90 4.64
N PRO A 381 -13.34 -1.69 3.60
CA PRO A 381 -14.66 -2.31 3.54
C PRO A 381 -14.59 -3.79 3.89
N LYS A 382 -15.52 -4.28 4.72
CA LYS A 382 -15.56 -5.69 5.14
C LYS A 382 -15.62 -6.65 3.95
N ASP A 383 -16.08 -6.13 2.83
CA ASP A 383 -16.37 -6.79 1.56
C ASP A 383 -15.24 -6.57 0.54
N ARG A 384 -14.08 -6.08 0.99
CA ARG A 384 -12.88 -5.96 0.16
C ARG A 384 -12.44 -7.36 -0.28
N LEU A 385 -12.70 -7.66 -1.54
CA LEU A 385 -12.40 -8.93 -2.18
C LEU A 385 -10.91 -9.32 -1.99
N PRO A 386 -10.62 -10.57 -1.55
CA PRO A 386 -9.25 -11.05 -1.42
C PRO A 386 -8.60 -11.12 -2.79
N ARG A 387 -7.29 -10.81 -2.86
CA ARG A 387 -6.55 -10.83 -4.13
C ARG A 387 -6.30 -12.27 -4.56
N VAL A 388 -6.92 -12.77 -5.62
CA VAL A 388 -6.48 -14.01 -6.27
C VAL A 388 -5.30 -13.69 -7.21
N THR A 389 -4.27 -14.53 -7.21
CA THR A 389 -3.07 -14.40 -8.05
C THR A 389 -2.77 -15.76 -8.67
N HIS A 390 -2.61 -15.84 -10.00
CA HIS A 390 -2.20 -17.09 -10.64
C HIS A 390 -0.69 -17.27 -10.46
N VAL A 391 -0.30 -18.44 -9.95
CA VAL A 391 1.10 -18.86 -9.87
C VAL A 391 1.34 -19.82 -11.03
N ASP A 392 2.11 -19.38 -12.03
CA ASP A 392 2.47 -20.21 -13.18
C ASP A 392 3.54 -21.25 -12.81
N ALA A 393 3.14 -22.22 -11.99
CA ALA A 393 3.95 -23.37 -11.60
C ALA A 393 3.06 -24.60 -11.37
N GLN A 394 3.64 -25.79 -11.57
CA GLN A 394 3.03 -27.05 -11.15
C GLN A 394 3.76 -27.56 -9.89
N LEU A 395 3.04 -27.61 -8.78
CA LEU A 395 3.55 -28.18 -7.52
C LEU A 395 3.22 -29.67 -7.47
N VAL A 396 4.15 -30.52 -7.03
CA VAL A 396 4.01 -31.98 -7.08
C VAL A 396 4.11 -32.60 -5.69
N ILE A 397 3.04 -33.25 -5.24
CA ILE A 397 2.98 -34.05 -4.01
C ILE A 397 3.13 -35.52 -4.36
N VAL A 398 4.12 -36.20 -3.79
CA VAL A 398 4.45 -37.60 -4.09
C VAL A 398 4.26 -38.46 -2.85
N GLY A 399 3.33 -39.42 -2.92
CA GLY A 399 3.13 -40.41 -1.86
C GLY A 399 4.06 -41.60 -2.02
N LEU A 400 4.98 -41.81 -1.09
CA LEU A 400 5.86 -42.97 -1.09
C LEU A 400 5.16 -44.21 -0.53
N GLY A 401 5.45 -45.36 -1.13
CA GLY A 401 4.86 -46.64 -0.75
C GLY A 401 5.35 -47.80 -1.60
N ASN A 402 4.80 -48.99 -1.34
CA ASN A 402 5.15 -50.20 -2.07
C ASN A 402 3.93 -50.80 -2.78
N ALA A 403 3.71 -50.40 -4.03
CA ALA A 403 2.56 -50.81 -4.82
C ALA A 403 2.59 -52.30 -5.28
N THR A 404 3.72 -53.00 -5.15
CA THR A 404 3.91 -54.34 -5.75
C THR A 404 3.63 -55.52 -4.83
N THR A 405 3.49 -55.32 -3.51
CA THR A 405 3.27 -56.44 -2.57
C THR A 405 2.01 -56.30 -1.72
N HIS A 406 1.75 -55.14 -1.11
CA HIS A 406 0.49 -54.89 -0.39
C HIS A 406 0.28 -53.37 -0.15
N PRO A 407 -0.85 -52.77 -0.58
CA PRO A 407 -1.01 -51.32 -0.59
C PRO A 407 -1.31 -50.68 0.78
N LEU A 408 -1.70 -51.47 1.78
CA LEU A 408 -2.11 -51.00 3.13
C LEU A 408 -1.09 -51.31 4.23
N THR A 409 0.20 -51.27 3.91
CA THR A 409 1.29 -51.49 4.87
C THR A 409 1.76 -50.18 5.50
N ARG A 410 2.47 -50.26 6.64
CA ARG A 410 3.11 -49.10 7.28
C ARG A 410 4.04 -48.36 6.31
N HIS A 411 4.80 -49.09 5.51
CA HIS A 411 5.68 -48.53 4.47
C HIS A 411 4.92 -47.83 3.33
N SER A 412 3.61 -48.09 3.17
CA SER A 412 2.76 -47.47 2.16
C SER A 412 1.94 -46.31 2.70
N ILE A 413 2.15 -45.87 3.94
CA ILE A 413 1.36 -44.81 4.58
C ILE A 413 1.32 -43.50 3.76
N GLY A 414 2.43 -43.14 3.10
CA GLY A 414 2.51 -41.98 2.20
C GLY A 414 1.59 -42.09 0.98
N GLN A 415 1.31 -43.31 0.49
CA GLN A 415 0.31 -43.57 -0.55
C GLN A 415 -1.11 -43.76 -0.02
N VAL A 416 -1.28 -44.16 1.24
CA VAL A 416 -2.59 -44.34 1.90
C VAL A 416 -3.25 -42.98 2.16
N VAL A 417 -2.47 -41.96 2.55
CA VAL A 417 -2.99 -40.61 2.83
C VAL A 417 -3.28 -39.77 1.59
N LEU A 418 -2.81 -40.16 0.39
CA LEU A 418 -3.02 -39.38 -0.84
C LEU A 418 -4.50 -39.29 -1.26
N ASP A 419 -5.22 -40.40 -1.23
CA ASP A 419 -6.63 -40.45 -1.68
C ASP A 419 -7.55 -39.63 -0.73
N PRO A 420 -7.39 -39.67 0.61
CA PRO A 420 -8.06 -38.72 1.52
C PRO A 420 -7.60 -37.26 1.36
N LEU A 421 -6.29 -37.01 1.16
CA LEU A 421 -5.76 -35.65 0.97
C LEU A 421 -6.35 -34.99 -0.28
N LEU A 422 -6.49 -35.75 -1.38
CA LEU A 422 -7.18 -35.31 -2.59
C LEU A 422 -8.58 -34.78 -2.30
N GLN A 423 -9.38 -35.52 -1.52
CA GLN A 423 -10.74 -35.11 -1.17
C GLN A 423 -10.75 -33.82 -0.34
N ARG A 424 -9.88 -33.73 0.67
CA ARG A 424 -9.79 -32.54 1.53
C ARG A 424 -9.34 -31.27 0.78
N LEU A 425 -8.40 -31.41 -0.17
CA LEU A 425 -7.97 -30.31 -1.04
C LEU A 425 -9.12 -29.78 -1.91
N ILE A 426 -9.95 -30.68 -2.45
CA ILE A 426 -11.17 -30.32 -3.22
C ILE A 426 -12.21 -29.65 -2.31
N GLU A 427 -12.43 -30.15 -1.08
CA GLU A 427 -13.33 -29.51 -0.12
C GLU A 427 -12.86 -28.11 0.30
N MET A 428 -11.56 -27.92 0.48
CA MET A 428 -10.97 -26.61 0.80
C MET A 428 -11.17 -25.63 -0.35
N ASP A 429 -10.93 -26.03 -1.60
CA ASP A 429 -11.17 -25.19 -2.79
C ASP A 429 -12.66 -24.83 -2.92
N GLY A 430 -13.56 -25.79 -2.69
CA GLY A 430 -15.00 -25.56 -2.63
C GLY A 430 -15.41 -24.53 -1.58
N LYS A 431 -14.81 -24.57 -0.38
CA LYS A 431 -15.01 -23.56 0.69
C LYS A 431 -14.50 -22.17 0.26
N VAL A 432 -13.38 -22.07 -0.44
CA VAL A 432 -12.87 -20.80 -0.97
C VAL A 432 -13.79 -20.24 -2.06
N ARG A 433 -14.19 -21.04 -3.04
CA ARG A 433 -15.11 -20.62 -4.12
C ARG A 433 -16.48 -20.23 -3.59
N ALA A 434 -17.01 -20.96 -2.61
CA ALA A 434 -18.28 -20.61 -1.95
C ALA A 434 -18.20 -19.25 -1.24
N ARG A 435 -17.08 -18.93 -0.58
CA ARG A 435 -16.85 -17.60 0.02
C ARG A 435 -16.77 -16.49 -1.03
N LEU A 436 -16.07 -16.73 -2.15
CA LEU A 436 -15.98 -15.76 -3.24
C LEU A 436 -17.35 -15.49 -3.89
N ARG A 437 -18.16 -16.54 -4.11
CA ARG A 437 -19.57 -16.41 -4.54
C ARG A 437 -20.41 -15.62 -3.54
N ALA A 438 -20.34 -15.93 -2.24
CA ALA A 438 -21.10 -15.20 -1.24
C ALA A 438 -20.77 -13.69 -1.20
N ILE A 439 -19.51 -13.30 -1.40
CA ILE A 439 -19.13 -11.89 -1.53
C ILE A 439 -19.71 -11.29 -2.82
N ARG A 440 -19.63 -12.00 -3.95
CA ARG A 440 -20.25 -11.58 -5.23
C ARG A 440 -21.76 -11.37 -5.09
N ASP A 441 -22.47 -12.32 -4.49
CA ASP A 441 -23.93 -12.30 -4.40
C ASP A 441 -24.41 -11.15 -3.50
N GLY A 442 -23.69 -10.88 -2.40
CA GLY A 442 -23.93 -9.68 -1.57
C GLY A 442 -23.65 -8.37 -2.32
N LEU A 443 -22.69 -8.36 -3.24
CA LEU A 443 -22.43 -7.20 -4.09
C LEU A 443 -23.56 -7.01 -5.12
N GLU A 444 -24.02 -8.07 -5.80
CA GLU A 444 -25.16 -7.95 -6.73
C GLU A 444 -26.45 -7.53 -6.03
N GLN A 445 -26.67 -7.99 -4.79
CA GLN A 445 -27.77 -7.52 -3.93
C GLN A 445 -27.66 -6.01 -3.67
N ASN A 446 -26.51 -5.53 -3.16
CA ASN A 446 -26.28 -4.10 -2.90
C ASN A 446 -26.48 -3.23 -4.16
N ARG A 447 -26.04 -3.72 -5.33
CA ARG A 447 -26.25 -3.04 -6.62
C ARG A 447 -27.74 -2.89 -6.92
N THR A 448 -28.46 -4.00 -6.80
CA THR A 448 -29.89 -4.08 -7.10
C THR A 448 -30.70 -3.17 -6.17
N GLU A 449 -30.41 -3.20 -4.87
CA GLU A 449 -31.05 -2.32 -3.88
C GLU A 449 -30.80 -0.84 -4.14
N ALA A 450 -29.57 -0.43 -4.46
CA ALA A 450 -29.23 0.98 -4.72
C ALA A 450 -29.86 1.52 -6.02
N VAL A 451 -29.95 0.70 -7.07
CA VAL A 451 -30.65 1.05 -8.32
C VAL A 451 -32.17 1.11 -8.10
N GLN A 452 -32.77 0.12 -7.42
CA GLN A 452 -34.21 0.09 -7.14
C GLN A 452 -34.66 1.23 -6.21
N SER A 453 -33.83 1.61 -5.23
CA SER A 453 -34.13 2.72 -4.30
C SER A 453 -33.82 4.11 -4.87
N GLY A 454 -33.35 4.21 -6.12
CA GLY A 454 -33.03 5.48 -6.76
C GLY A 454 -31.82 6.22 -6.18
N ARG A 455 -31.00 5.56 -5.33
CA ARG A 455 -29.75 6.14 -4.81
C ARG A 455 -28.70 6.37 -5.90
N VAL A 456 -28.80 5.65 -7.01
CA VAL A 456 -27.90 5.78 -8.16
C VAL A 456 -28.69 6.00 -9.44
N ASP A 457 -28.42 7.14 -10.08
CA ASP A 457 -28.89 7.47 -11.42
C ASP A 457 -28.03 6.74 -12.48
N THR A 458 -28.55 5.64 -13.03
CA THR A 458 -27.86 4.82 -14.04
C THR A 458 -27.66 5.55 -15.36
N THR A 459 -28.31 6.68 -15.63
CA THR A 459 -28.05 7.50 -16.82
C THR A 459 -26.71 8.25 -16.70
N LYS A 460 -26.33 8.64 -15.47
CA LYS A 460 -25.02 9.23 -15.14
C LYS A 460 -23.98 8.17 -14.81
N ARG A 461 -24.42 6.98 -14.40
CA ARG A 461 -23.60 5.82 -14.02
C ARG A 461 -24.00 4.57 -14.81
N PRO A 462 -23.74 4.53 -16.14
CA PRO A 462 -24.09 3.37 -16.98
C PRO A 462 -23.37 2.10 -16.54
N ASP A 463 -22.24 2.23 -15.85
CA ASP A 463 -21.48 1.17 -15.22
C ASP A 463 -22.25 0.43 -14.11
N TRP A 464 -23.33 0.99 -13.56
CA TRP A 464 -24.23 0.32 -12.61
C TRP A 464 -25.38 -0.46 -13.28
N SER A 465 -25.60 -0.28 -14.58
CA SER A 465 -26.65 -1.03 -15.30
C SER A 465 -26.28 -2.51 -15.50
N THR A 466 -24.98 -2.81 -15.62
CA THR A 466 -24.43 -4.15 -15.77
C THR A 466 -24.53 -4.95 -14.47
N SER A 467 -24.95 -6.21 -14.56
CA SER A 467 -24.89 -7.16 -13.43
C SER A 467 -23.45 -7.47 -13.04
N VAL A 468 -23.24 -7.75 -11.76
CA VAL A 468 -21.97 -8.23 -11.23
C VAL A 468 -21.59 -9.57 -11.90
N PRO A 469 -20.41 -9.69 -12.56
CA PRO A 469 -20.00 -10.90 -13.27
C PRO A 469 -19.78 -12.13 -12.39
N THR A 470 -19.96 -13.29 -13.00
CA THR A 470 -19.64 -14.59 -12.41
C THR A 470 -18.17 -14.98 -12.60
N THR A 471 -17.48 -14.42 -13.60
CA THR A 471 -16.07 -14.71 -13.90
C THR A 471 -15.09 -13.73 -13.25
N LEU A 472 -13.92 -14.27 -12.91
CA LEU A 472 -12.78 -13.64 -12.27
C LEU A 472 -11.61 -13.62 -13.25
N SER A 473 -11.20 -12.47 -13.78
CA SER A 473 -9.94 -12.41 -14.55
C SER A 473 -8.77 -12.65 -13.59
N ILE A 474 -7.86 -13.57 -13.87
CA ILE A 474 -6.67 -13.77 -13.05
C ILE A 474 -5.42 -13.27 -13.79
N PRO A 475 -4.69 -12.29 -13.24
CA PRO A 475 -3.43 -11.85 -13.81
C PRO A 475 -2.39 -12.95 -13.64
N THR A 476 -1.82 -13.37 -14.77
CA THR A 476 -0.75 -14.37 -14.84
C THR A 476 0.61 -13.74 -14.56
N SER A 477 1.45 -14.42 -13.78
CA SER A 477 2.81 -13.98 -13.45
C SER A 477 3.77 -14.16 -14.64
N PHE A 478 3.79 -13.23 -15.60
CA PHE A 478 4.65 -13.32 -16.79
C PHE A 478 5.41 -12.04 -17.16
N THR A 479 6.58 -12.25 -17.76
CA THR A 479 7.55 -11.26 -18.25
C THR A 479 7.49 -11.01 -19.76
N SER A 480 6.38 -11.38 -20.43
CA SER A 480 6.20 -11.23 -21.88
C SER A 480 4.87 -10.55 -22.22
N CYS A 481 4.88 -9.62 -23.17
CA CYS A 481 3.79 -8.68 -23.50
C CYS A 481 2.53 -9.29 -24.15
N ALA A 482 2.29 -10.61 -24.08
CA ALA A 482 1.26 -11.28 -24.87
C ALA A 482 0.68 -12.55 -24.22
N ALA A 483 0.17 -12.46 -22.99
CA ALA A 483 -0.64 -13.51 -22.37
C ALA A 483 -2.06 -13.00 -22.08
N THR A 484 -3.07 -13.72 -22.57
CA THR A 484 -4.48 -13.46 -22.24
C THR A 484 -4.74 -13.75 -20.76
N PRO A 485 -5.50 -12.91 -20.03
CA PRO A 485 -5.90 -13.21 -18.65
C PRO A 485 -6.67 -14.53 -18.59
N GLN A 486 -6.38 -15.36 -17.59
CA GLN A 486 -7.16 -16.58 -17.37
C GLN A 486 -8.47 -16.21 -16.67
N GLU A 487 -9.62 -16.55 -17.23
CA GLU A 487 -10.89 -16.40 -16.52
C GLU A 487 -11.16 -17.61 -15.62
N LEU A 488 -11.52 -17.30 -14.38
CA LEU A 488 -11.98 -18.23 -13.37
C LEU A 488 -13.48 -18.03 -13.18
N ASP A 489 -14.29 -18.98 -13.64
CA ASP A 489 -15.71 -18.97 -13.33
C ASP A 489 -15.93 -19.37 -11.86
N LEU A 490 -16.65 -18.53 -11.10
CA LEU A 490 -17.01 -18.78 -9.72
C LEU A 490 -18.18 -19.76 -9.56
N ASP A 491 -19.03 -19.88 -10.58
CA ASP A 491 -20.16 -20.83 -10.60
C ASP A 491 -19.78 -22.20 -11.17
N GLN A 492 -18.58 -22.32 -11.78
CA GLN A 492 -18.05 -23.62 -12.17
C GLN A 492 -17.99 -24.56 -10.96
N SER A 493 -18.64 -25.70 -11.10
CA SER A 493 -18.83 -26.64 -10.01
C SER A 493 -17.56 -27.44 -9.72
N CYS A 494 -17.20 -27.55 -8.44
CA CYS A 494 -16.16 -28.50 -7.98
C CYS A 494 -16.53 -29.98 -8.24
N LEU A 495 -17.72 -30.27 -8.79
CA LEU A 495 -18.11 -31.60 -9.27
C LEU A 495 -17.21 -32.09 -10.42
N ASP A 496 -16.65 -31.19 -11.23
CA ASP A 496 -15.81 -31.53 -12.38
C ASP A 496 -14.36 -31.92 -12.00
N LEU A 497 -13.98 -31.74 -10.73
CA LEU A 497 -12.63 -32.06 -10.26
C LEU A 497 -12.44 -33.58 -10.07
N PRO A 498 -11.31 -34.15 -10.53
CA PRO A 498 -11.02 -35.58 -10.43
C PRO A 498 -10.92 -36.05 -8.96
N ARG A 499 -11.89 -36.88 -8.53
CA ARG A 499 -12.00 -37.39 -7.15
C ARG A 499 -11.13 -38.61 -6.81
N GLN A 500 -10.40 -39.14 -7.79
CA GLN A 500 -9.50 -40.29 -7.65
C GLN A 500 -8.27 -40.11 -8.54
N LEU A 501 -7.12 -40.68 -8.16
CA LEU A 501 -5.92 -40.67 -9.01
C LEU A 501 -6.08 -41.64 -10.18
N THR A 502 -5.84 -41.17 -11.41
CA THR A 502 -5.95 -41.96 -12.64
C THR A 502 -4.61 -42.57 -13.03
N LYS A 503 -4.62 -43.77 -13.63
CA LYS A 503 -3.39 -44.48 -14.01
C LYS A 503 -2.60 -43.69 -15.06
N VAL A 504 -1.30 -43.49 -14.84
CA VAL A 504 -0.45 -42.76 -15.79
C VAL A 504 0.05 -43.72 -16.88
N ASN A 505 -0.14 -43.31 -18.14
CA ASN A 505 0.35 -44.05 -19.29
C ASN A 505 1.84 -43.76 -19.54
N GLY A 506 2.62 -44.81 -19.88
CA GLY A 506 4.04 -44.69 -20.21
C GLY A 506 5.00 -45.09 -19.08
N LYS A 507 6.28 -44.71 -19.25
CA LYS A 507 7.41 -45.24 -18.46
C LYS A 507 7.43 -44.83 -16.98
N SER A 508 6.67 -43.82 -16.56
CA SER A 508 6.56 -43.43 -15.15
C SER A 508 5.79 -44.44 -14.29
N GLY A 509 4.84 -45.15 -14.90
CA GLY A 509 3.82 -45.91 -14.19
C GLY A 509 3.06 -45.06 -13.16
N GLY A 510 2.42 -45.73 -12.21
CA GLY A 510 1.71 -45.10 -11.10
C GLY A 510 0.34 -44.52 -11.46
N TRP A 511 -0.15 -43.69 -10.56
CA TRP A 511 -1.40 -42.95 -10.67
C TRP A 511 -1.15 -41.47 -10.38
N SER A 512 -1.86 -40.56 -11.05
CA SER A 512 -1.75 -39.12 -10.83
C SER A 512 -3.10 -38.41 -10.92
N CYS A 513 -3.13 -37.21 -10.36
CA CYS A 513 -4.24 -36.26 -10.47
C CYS A 513 -3.64 -34.85 -10.52
N THR A 514 -4.22 -33.94 -11.29
CA THR A 514 -3.87 -32.50 -11.27
C THR A 514 -5.12 -31.70 -10.98
N LEU A 515 -5.01 -30.75 -10.05
CA LEU A 515 -6.09 -29.92 -9.56
C LEU A 515 -5.73 -28.44 -9.73
N PRO A 516 -6.56 -27.63 -10.41
CA PRO A 516 -6.49 -26.18 -10.32
C PRO A 516 -7.17 -25.72 -9.02
N LEU A 517 -6.38 -25.42 -7.98
CA LEU A 517 -6.88 -25.09 -6.64
C LEU A 517 -6.71 -23.61 -6.31
N LEU A 518 -7.66 -23.08 -5.54
CA LEU A 518 -7.58 -21.76 -4.89
C LEU A 518 -7.11 -21.89 -3.43
N ILE A 519 -5.81 -21.67 -3.18
CA ILE A 519 -5.18 -21.83 -1.87
C ILE A 519 -5.04 -20.47 -1.16
N PRO A 520 -5.61 -20.25 0.05
CA PRO A 520 -5.42 -19.01 0.79
C PRO A 520 -4.01 -18.91 1.41
N SER A 521 -3.44 -17.71 1.47
CA SER A 521 -2.10 -17.43 2.00
C SER A 521 -1.96 -17.62 3.52
N SER A 522 -3.07 -17.83 4.22
CA SER A 522 -3.11 -18.15 5.66
C SER A 522 -4.42 -18.85 6.01
N PRO A 523 -4.44 -19.85 6.91
CA PRO A 523 -5.67 -20.44 7.43
C PRO A 523 -6.60 -19.41 8.10
N ALA A 524 -6.01 -18.35 8.67
CA ALA A 524 -6.77 -17.24 9.27
C ALA A 524 -7.62 -16.46 8.26
N THR A 525 -7.39 -16.62 6.94
CA THR A 525 -8.22 -16.01 5.88
C THR A 525 -9.71 -16.33 6.04
N PHE A 526 -10.06 -17.52 6.57
CA PHE A 526 -11.45 -17.89 6.78
C PHE A 526 -12.10 -17.18 7.99
N PHE A 527 -11.32 -16.86 9.02
CA PHE A 527 -11.82 -16.34 10.31
C PHE A 527 -11.46 -14.87 10.57
N SER A 528 -10.61 -14.26 9.73
CA SER A 528 -10.20 -12.86 9.86
C SER A 528 -11.37 -11.91 9.57
N SER A 529 -11.56 -10.96 10.48
CA SER A 529 -12.41 -9.77 10.29
C SER A 529 -11.82 -8.73 9.33
N HIS A 530 -10.58 -8.94 8.87
CA HIS A 530 -9.84 -8.08 7.95
C HIS A 530 -9.39 -8.89 6.71
N PRO A 531 -10.17 -8.89 5.61
CA PRO A 531 -9.81 -9.63 4.39
C PRO A 531 -8.72 -8.95 3.54
N SER A 532 -8.37 -7.70 3.84
CA SER A 532 -7.41 -6.88 3.07
C SER A 532 -6.01 -7.49 2.91
N ASP A 533 -5.63 -8.35 3.85
CA ASP A 533 -4.28 -8.91 3.96
C ASP A 533 -4.23 -10.36 3.44
N SER A 534 -5.39 -10.92 3.05
CA SER A 534 -5.49 -12.26 2.50
C SER A 534 -5.28 -12.28 0.98
N THR A 535 -4.28 -13.04 0.56
CA THR A 535 -4.05 -13.39 -0.85
C THR A 535 -4.54 -14.82 -1.06
N ILE A 536 -5.18 -15.08 -2.19
CA ILE A 536 -5.51 -16.43 -2.65
C ILE A 536 -4.60 -16.72 -3.84
N PHE A 537 -4.01 -17.90 -3.88
CA PHE A 537 -3.19 -18.36 -4.99
C PHE A 537 -4.01 -19.33 -5.82
N SER A 538 -4.14 -19.06 -7.12
CA SER A 538 -4.57 -20.06 -8.09
C SER A 538 -3.32 -20.82 -8.55
N VAL A 539 -3.27 -22.13 -8.27
CA VAL A 539 -2.09 -22.96 -8.54
C VAL A 539 -2.51 -24.35 -9.00
N ASN A 540 -1.71 -24.94 -9.91
CA ASN A 540 -1.90 -26.31 -10.35
C ASN A 540 -1.14 -27.26 -9.40
N LEU A 541 -1.90 -28.01 -8.59
CA LEU A 541 -1.35 -28.98 -7.65
C LEU A 541 -1.52 -30.40 -8.21
N CYS A 542 -0.41 -31.13 -8.31
CA CYS A 542 -0.35 -32.47 -8.83
C CYS A 542 -0.10 -33.48 -7.71
N LEU A 543 -0.95 -34.49 -7.56
CA LEU A 543 -0.72 -35.64 -6.68
C LEU A 543 -0.21 -36.83 -7.52
N PHE A 544 0.86 -37.49 -7.08
CA PHE A 544 1.46 -38.64 -7.76
C PHE A 544 1.73 -39.81 -6.80
N LYS A 545 1.34 -41.01 -7.25
CA LYS A 545 1.43 -42.29 -6.54
C LYS A 545 2.23 -43.27 -7.39
N PRO A 546 3.55 -43.46 -7.14
CA PRO A 546 4.37 -44.36 -7.94
C PRO A 546 3.89 -45.82 -7.86
N SER A 547 3.88 -46.54 -8.99
CA SER A 547 3.66 -48.01 -9.01
C SER A 547 4.93 -48.84 -8.84
N HIS A 548 6.06 -48.17 -8.61
CA HIS A 548 7.36 -48.81 -8.42
C HIS A 548 7.50 -49.33 -6.97
N ALA A 549 8.41 -50.28 -6.74
CA ALA A 549 8.82 -50.65 -5.39
C ALA A 549 9.46 -49.44 -4.68
N MET A 550 9.34 -49.35 -3.35
CA MET A 550 9.78 -48.18 -2.58
C MET A 550 11.19 -47.69 -2.94
N ASN A 551 12.15 -48.62 -3.05
CA ASN A 551 13.56 -48.35 -3.37
C ASN A 551 13.82 -47.91 -4.82
N LEU A 552 12.77 -47.81 -5.65
CA LEU A 552 12.79 -47.36 -7.05
C LEU A 552 11.79 -46.19 -7.27
N SER A 553 11.35 -45.51 -6.20
CA SER A 553 10.38 -44.41 -6.28
C SER A 553 10.87 -43.24 -7.15
N GLY A 554 12.17 -42.99 -7.18
CA GLY A 554 12.82 -41.95 -8.00
C GLY A 554 12.84 -42.28 -9.49
N VAL A 555 12.76 -43.56 -9.87
CA VAL A 555 12.61 -43.96 -11.29
C VAL A 555 11.25 -43.49 -11.83
N GLY A 556 10.17 -43.83 -11.13
CA GLY A 556 8.82 -43.40 -11.48
C GLY A 556 8.67 -41.88 -11.44
N LEU A 557 9.21 -41.23 -10.40
CA LEU A 557 9.13 -39.77 -10.25
C LEU A 557 9.94 -39.02 -11.32
N LYS A 558 11.19 -39.42 -11.63
CA LYS A 558 11.98 -38.76 -12.70
C LYS A 558 11.26 -38.84 -14.04
N ALA A 559 10.75 -40.02 -14.40
CA ALA A 559 9.99 -40.21 -15.63
C ALA A 559 8.66 -39.42 -15.64
N PHE A 560 7.99 -39.29 -14.50
CA PHE A 560 6.75 -38.50 -14.37
C PHE A 560 6.98 -36.99 -14.51
N LEU A 561 8.06 -36.47 -13.92
CA LEU A 561 8.44 -35.07 -14.03
C LEU A 561 8.91 -34.75 -15.47
N GLN A 562 9.61 -35.67 -16.12
CA GLN A 562 10.04 -35.53 -17.52
C GLN A 562 8.86 -35.43 -18.51
N THR A 563 7.74 -36.13 -18.29
CA THR A 563 6.56 -36.04 -19.17
C THR A 563 5.71 -34.79 -18.94
N ARG A 564 6.01 -33.98 -17.93
CA ARG A 564 5.28 -32.73 -17.60
C ARG A 564 6.18 -31.49 -17.61
N HIS A 565 7.28 -31.53 -18.36
CA HIS A 565 8.31 -30.50 -18.35
C HIS A 565 7.70 -29.09 -18.48
N PRO A 566 8.10 -28.14 -17.62
CA PRO A 566 7.63 -26.77 -17.73
C PRO A 566 8.17 -26.14 -19.04
N TYR A 567 7.28 -25.51 -19.81
CA TYR A 567 7.51 -24.75 -21.05
C TYR A 567 7.75 -25.53 -22.36
N PHE A 568 7.17 -24.94 -23.42
CA PHE A 568 7.22 -25.28 -24.85
C PHE A 568 6.49 -26.53 -25.36
N ALA A 569 5.19 -26.36 -25.58
CA ALA A 569 4.40 -27.18 -26.52
C ALA A 569 3.46 -26.32 -27.41
N SER A 570 3.95 -25.22 -28.01
CA SER A 570 3.42 -24.71 -29.29
C SER A 570 4.31 -23.61 -29.91
N THR A 571 5.04 -23.94 -30.97
CA THR A 571 5.07 -23.18 -32.25
C THR A 571 5.97 -23.89 -33.28
N SER A 572 5.39 -24.13 -34.46
CA SER A 572 6.01 -24.37 -35.78
C SER A 572 7.46 -24.89 -35.92
N HIS A 573 7.58 -26.06 -36.56
CA HIS A 573 8.65 -26.48 -37.47
C HIS A 573 9.99 -25.73 -37.45
N SER A 574 10.94 -26.21 -36.65
CA SER A 574 12.37 -26.15 -37.00
C SER A 574 13.11 -27.35 -36.38
N THR A 575 14.21 -27.78 -37.00
CA THR A 575 14.97 -28.98 -36.66
C THR A 575 15.58 -28.93 -35.26
N PRO A 576 15.65 -30.06 -34.52
CA PRO A 576 16.24 -30.08 -33.18
C PRO A 576 17.76 -29.86 -33.25
N SER A 577 18.22 -28.82 -32.54
CA SER A 577 19.64 -28.58 -32.27
C SER A 577 20.09 -29.40 -31.06
N GLU A 578 21.24 -30.08 -31.15
CA GLU A 578 21.73 -31.07 -30.16
C GLU A 578 22.19 -30.50 -28.80
N HIS A 579 21.85 -29.24 -28.49
CA HIS A 579 22.25 -28.56 -27.24
C HIS A 579 21.06 -28.04 -26.43
N ALA A 580 19.98 -28.82 -26.35
CA ALA A 580 18.94 -28.63 -25.35
C ALA A 580 19.47 -29.07 -23.96
N SER A 581 19.90 -28.10 -23.14
CA SER A 581 20.28 -28.33 -21.74
C SER A 581 19.14 -29.00 -20.99
N THR A 582 19.39 -30.16 -20.38
CA THR A 582 18.39 -30.94 -19.63
C THR A 582 17.81 -30.14 -18.47
N GLY A 583 16.59 -29.63 -18.64
CA GLY A 583 15.90 -28.85 -17.61
C GLY A 583 15.67 -29.69 -16.34
N THR A 584 16.37 -29.33 -15.27
CA THR A 584 16.17 -29.92 -13.95
C THR A 584 15.00 -29.22 -13.25
N TRP A 585 14.04 -30.01 -12.78
CA TRP A 585 12.93 -29.51 -11.98
C TRP A 585 13.46 -28.86 -10.69
N ASN A 586 12.86 -27.73 -10.30
CA ASN A 586 13.17 -27.12 -9.03
C ASN A 586 12.63 -28.00 -7.89
N THR A 587 13.52 -28.50 -7.04
CA THR A 587 13.21 -29.41 -5.94
C THR A 587 12.33 -28.81 -4.86
N ASP A 588 12.24 -27.47 -4.81
CA ASP A 588 11.33 -26.75 -3.92
C ASP A 588 9.85 -26.88 -4.33
N ASP A 589 9.57 -27.29 -5.59
CA ASP A 589 8.20 -27.54 -6.09
C ASP A 589 7.72 -28.98 -5.82
N ILE A 590 8.53 -29.80 -5.12
CA ILE A 590 8.25 -31.21 -4.85
C ILE A 590 8.10 -31.44 -3.34
N LEU A 591 6.95 -31.94 -2.92
CA LEU A 591 6.66 -32.41 -1.56
C LEU A 591 6.59 -33.93 -1.53
N VAL A 592 7.35 -34.57 -0.65
CA VAL A 592 7.39 -36.04 -0.51
C VAL A 592 6.71 -36.48 0.79
N LEU A 593 5.66 -37.29 0.70
CA LEU A 593 5.00 -37.93 1.84
C LEU A 593 5.65 -39.31 2.08
N GLN A 594 6.27 -39.52 3.24
CA GLN A 594 7.05 -40.71 3.55
C GLN A 594 6.75 -41.26 4.95
N ASP A 595 7.02 -42.55 5.17
CA ASP A 595 7.09 -43.12 6.52
C ASP A 595 8.37 -42.66 7.26
N GLU A 596 8.30 -42.68 8.59
CA GLU A 596 9.41 -42.37 9.50
C GLU A 596 9.33 -43.28 10.73
N LEU A 597 10.41 -44.05 10.96
CA LEU A 597 10.49 -45.01 12.07
C LEU A 597 10.75 -44.31 13.41
N ASP A 598 11.46 -43.18 13.39
CA ASP A 598 11.86 -42.42 14.58
C ASP A 598 10.76 -41.44 15.05
N LEU A 599 9.53 -41.62 14.57
CA LEU A 599 8.35 -40.87 14.95
C LEU A 599 7.22 -41.84 15.33
N ASP A 600 6.58 -41.59 16.47
CA ASP A 600 5.44 -42.37 16.93
C ASP A 600 4.24 -42.22 15.99
N PHE A 601 3.44 -43.28 15.87
CA PHE A 601 2.24 -43.26 15.03
C PHE A 601 1.29 -42.12 15.45
N GLY A 602 0.73 -41.43 14.46
CA GLY A 602 -0.07 -40.21 14.66
C GLY A 602 0.74 -38.92 14.45
N SER A 603 2.04 -38.92 14.77
CA SER A 603 2.86 -37.72 14.63
C SER A 603 3.32 -37.50 13.18
N VAL A 604 3.21 -36.25 12.69
CA VAL A 604 3.68 -35.86 11.36
C VAL A 604 4.61 -34.65 11.50
N LYS A 605 5.80 -34.69 10.90
CA LYS A 605 6.75 -33.57 10.93
C LYS A 605 7.30 -33.24 9.56
N ARG A 606 7.16 -31.97 9.15
CA ARG A 606 7.83 -31.42 7.97
C ARG A 606 9.35 -31.40 8.17
N LYS A 607 10.10 -31.49 7.06
CA LYS A 607 11.55 -31.32 7.00
C LYS A 607 11.93 -30.86 5.58
N ASP A 608 12.43 -29.64 5.44
CA ASP A 608 12.71 -29.02 4.13
C ASP A 608 14.07 -29.45 3.53
N ALA A 609 15.06 -29.80 4.35
CA ALA A 609 16.39 -30.20 3.88
C ALA A 609 17.05 -31.29 4.73
N GLY A 610 18.03 -31.98 4.16
CA GLY A 610 18.96 -32.87 4.85
C GLY A 610 18.86 -34.35 4.47
N SER A 611 19.75 -35.16 5.06
CA SER A 611 19.91 -36.59 4.74
C SER A 611 18.60 -37.41 4.82
N ALA A 612 18.51 -38.44 3.98
CA ALA A 612 17.44 -39.44 3.92
C ALA A 612 17.41 -40.40 5.13
N ARG A 613 18.42 -40.39 6.02
CA ARG A 613 18.48 -41.21 7.26
C ARG A 613 18.19 -42.71 7.07
N GLY A 614 18.56 -43.27 5.90
CA GLY A 614 18.34 -44.69 5.58
C GLY A 614 17.03 -45.00 4.86
N HIS A 615 16.12 -44.03 4.69
CA HIS A 615 14.89 -44.24 3.92
C HIS A 615 15.20 -44.49 2.43
N ASN A 616 14.97 -45.72 1.96
CA ASN A 616 15.38 -46.17 0.62
C ASN A 616 14.75 -45.34 -0.53
N GLY A 617 13.44 -45.04 -0.46
CA GLY A 617 12.75 -44.28 -1.51
C GLY A 617 13.24 -42.83 -1.66
N VAL A 618 13.35 -42.09 -0.56
CA VAL A 618 13.96 -40.75 -0.52
C VAL A 618 15.39 -40.76 -1.05
N ARG A 619 16.20 -41.77 -0.71
CA ARG A 619 17.58 -41.91 -1.24
C ARG A 619 17.59 -42.09 -2.76
N ASP A 620 16.71 -42.92 -3.32
CA ASP A 620 16.57 -43.08 -4.77
C ASP A 620 16.06 -41.79 -5.43
N ILE A 621 15.10 -41.08 -4.84
CA ILE A 621 14.65 -39.76 -5.36
C ILE A 621 15.80 -38.75 -5.40
N VAL A 622 16.55 -38.58 -4.31
CA VAL A 622 17.70 -37.66 -4.24
C VAL A 622 18.75 -38.01 -5.29
N ALA A 623 19.05 -39.31 -5.47
CA ALA A 623 20.03 -39.76 -6.45
C ALA A 623 19.54 -39.61 -7.90
N ARG A 624 18.27 -39.93 -8.19
CA ARG A 624 17.69 -39.88 -9.54
C ARG A 624 17.41 -38.46 -10.02
N LEU A 625 16.99 -37.56 -9.13
CA LEU A 625 16.78 -36.14 -9.43
C LEU A 625 18.06 -35.31 -9.27
N GLU A 626 19.21 -35.93 -9.00
CA GLU A 626 20.54 -35.30 -8.97
C GLU A 626 20.60 -34.10 -8.00
N ILE A 627 19.89 -34.21 -6.87
CA ILE A 627 19.70 -33.11 -5.91
C ILE A 627 21.03 -32.79 -5.20
N PRO A 628 21.60 -31.58 -5.35
CA PRO A 628 22.88 -31.24 -4.76
C PRO A 628 22.82 -31.21 -3.23
N ALA A 629 23.89 -31.68 -2.59
CA ALA A 629 24.07 -31.51 -1.15
C ALA A 629 24.48 -30.06 -0.85
N VAL A 630 23.74 -29.37 0.00
CA VAL A 630 24.05 -27.98 0.36
C VAL A 630 25.34 -27.95 1.20
N SER A 631 26.40 -27.37 0.65
CA SER A 631 27.68 -27.12 1.34
C SER A 631 27.68 -25.74 2.00
N SER A 632 28.07 -25.67 3.27
CA SER A 632 28.15 -24.43 4.04
C SER A 632 29.41 -23.63 3.71
N THR A 633 29.35 -22.70 2.74
CA THR A 633 30.44 -21.76 2.46
C THR A 633 29.91 -20.38 2.02
N THR A 634 30.59 -19.30 2.45
CA THR A 634 30.33 -17.86 2.16
C THR A 634 28.95 -17.33 2.58
N CYS A 635 28.79 -16.45 3.58
CA CYS A 635 29.57 -15.24 3.90
C CYS A 635 29.56 -14.89 5.41
N ALA A 636 30.58 -14.17 5.86
CA ALA A 636 30.70 -13.70 7.23
C ALA A 636 30.27 -12.24 7.38
N SER A 637 29.27 -11.95 8.22
CA SER A 637 29.28 -10.84 9.22
C SER A 637 27.91 -10.60 9.87
N THR A 638 27.68 -11.19 11.05
CA THR A 638 27.15 -10.50 12.26
C THR A 638 27.08 -11.50 13.43
N LYS A 639 27.25 -11.01 14.66
CA LYS A 639 27.32 -11.83 15.89
C LYS A 639 26.05 -11.65 16.74
N ARG A 640 25.56 -12.77 17.30
CA ARG A 640 24.52 -12.89 18.36
C ARG A 640 23.10 -12.52 17.89
N THR A 641 22.04 -13.18 18.37
CA THR A 641 21.85 -13.97 19.60
C THR A 641 21.52 -15.45 19.34
N ALA A 642 21.56 -16.29 20.39
CA ALA A 642 21.42 -17.73 20.30
C ALA A 642 20.14 -18.26 20.98
N SER A 643 19.36 -19.06 20.25
CA SER A 643 18.45 -20.07 20.82
C SER A 643 18.10 -21.14 19.77
N ASN A 644 18.42 -22.40 20.10
CA ASN A 644 17.89 -23.67 19.55
C ASN A 644 17.61 -23.79 18.04
N GLY A 645 18.51 -24.44 17.30
CA GLY A 645 18.24 -24.96 15.96
C GLY A 645 19.47 -25.60 15.30
N ALA A 646 19.58 -26.93 15.32
CA ALA A 646 20.65 -27.66 14.65
C ALA A 646 20.14 -28.25 13.32
N GLU A 647 20.16 -27.46 12.24
CA GLU A 647 19.71 -27.89 10.91
C GLU A 647 20.63 -27.43 9.77
N ALA A 648 20.38 -28.02 8.58
CA ALA A 648 20.97 -27.72 7.27
C ALA A 648 22.42 -28.18 6.98
N SER A 649 22.63 -29.50 6.92
CA SER A 649 23.52 -30.08 5.90
C SER A 649 22.86 -31.25 5.16
N GLY A 650 23.00 -31.29 3.83
CA GLY A 650 22.41 -32.31 2.95
C GLY A 650 21.45 -31.75 1.88
N PRO A 651 20.78 -32.62 1.11
CA PRO A 651 19.97 -32.23 -0.05
C PRO A 651 18.68 -31.50 0.33
N LYS A 652 18.31 -30.49 -0.47
CA LYS A 652 17.08 -29.69 -0.32
C LYS A 652 15.92 -30.39 -1.04
N LEU A 653 14.98 -30.91 -0.28
CA LEU A 653 13.82 -31.67 -0.76
C LEU A 653 12.82 -31.75 0.40
N THR A 654 11.68 -31.07 0.28
CA THR A 654 10.71 -31.03 1.38
C THR A 654 9.98 -32.36 1.54
N ARG A 655 9.90 -32.82 2.78
CA ARG A 655 9.30 -34.09 3.18
C ARG A 655 8.30 -33.88 4.32
N LEU A 656 7.11 -34.49 4.21
CA LEU A 656 6.27 -34.78 5.39
C LEU A 656 6.60 -36.19 5.87
N ARG A 657 7.08 -36.28 7.10
CA ARG A 657 7.49 -37.52 7.75
C ARG A 657 6.38 -37.99 8.65
N ILE A 658 5.72 -39.08 8.25
CA ILE A 658 4.57 -39.65 8.94
C ILE A 658 5.08 -40.79 9.83
N GLY A 659 4.86 -40.66 11.14
CA GLY A 659 5.30 -41.66 12.11
C GLY A 659 4.63 -43.01 11.91
N ILE A 660 5.44 -44.07 11.90
CA ILE A 660 4.99 -45.47 11.91
C ILE A 660 5.52 -46.23 13.13
N GLY A 661 6.28 -45.57 14.00
CA GLY A 661 6.95 -46.15 15.16
C GLY A 661 8.00 -47.21 14.81
N ARG A 662 8.66 -47.73 15.84
CA ARG A 662 9.51 -48.92 15.78
C ARG A 662 8.77 -50.13 16.35
N PRO A 663 9.09 -51.37 15.92
CA PRO A 663 8.47 -52.55 16.49
C PRO A 663 8.78 -52.67 17.98
N SER A 664 7.75 -52.81 18.82
CA SER A 664 7.90 -53.17 20.23
C SER A 664 8.27 -54.65 20.37
N HIS A 665 8.73 -55.05 21.55
CA HIS A 665 9.01 -56.47 21.87
C HIS A 665 7.75 -57.37 21.90
N SER A 666 6.54 -56.82 21.72
CA SER A 666 5.26 -57.49 21.91
C SER A 666 4.37 -57.52 20.66
N THR A 667 4.95 -57.58 19.46
CA THR A 667 4.15 -57.77 18.23
C THR A 667 3.38 -59.10 18.25
N PRO A 668 2.11 -59.14 17.77
CA PRO A 668 1.33 -60.38 17.69
C PRO A 668 2.02 -61.46 16.84
N LYS A 669 1.73 -62.74 17.11
CA LYS A 669 2.23 -63.86 16.30
C LYS A 669 1.79 -63.73 14.84
N ASP A 670 2.71 -64.00 13.92
CA ASP A 670 2.54 -63.80 12.49
C ASP A 670 1.62 -64.84 11.81
N ILE A 671 0.30 -64.64 11.91
CA ILE A 671 -0.71 -65.52 11.30
C ILE A 671 -0.63 -65.53 9.75
N TRP A 672 -0.11 -64.47 9.13
CA TRP A 672 -0.08 -64.31 7.67
C TRP A 672 1.14 -64.95 6.97
N LEU A 673 2.22 -65.31 7.68
CA LEU A 673 3.41 -65.88 7.05
C LEU A 673 3.41 -67.42 7.04
N PRO A 674 3.86 -68.05 5.93
CA PRO A 674 4.10 -69.49 5.86
C PRO A 674 4.98 -69.98 7.03
N ALA A 675 4.68 -71.18 7.55
CA ALA A 675 5.33 -71.72 8.74
C ALA A 675 6.86 -71.77 8.67
N SER A 676 7.44 -71.86 7.46
CA SER A 676 8.88 -71.84 7.19
C SER A 676 9.58 -70.50 7.49
N LEU A 677 8.84 -69.40 7.65
CA LEU A 677 9.37 -68.04 7.88
C LEU A 677 9.04 -67.47 9.27
N GLN A 678 8.52 -68.31 10.17
CA GLN A 678 8.22 -67.94 11.56
C GLN A 678 9.48 -68.06 12.43
N SER A 679 10.06 -66.92 12.80
CA SER A 679 11.34 -66.81 13.51
C SER A 679 11.14 -66.46 15.00
N LYS A 680 11.93 -67.05 15.89
CA LYS A 680 11.92 -66.78 17.35
C LYS A 680 12.73 -65.54 17.78
N LYS A 681 13.25 -64.72 16.85
CA LYS A 681 14.04 -63.51 17.17
C LYS A 681 13.17 -62.24 17.13
N ALA A 682 13.62 -61.20 17.84
CA ALA A 682 12.94 -59.90 17.94
C ALA A 682 12.54 -59.35 16.56
N PRO A 683 11.43 -58.58 16.47
CA PRO A 683 10.82 -58.26 15.19
C PRO A 683 11.77 -57.40 14.36
N ARG A 684 12.16 -57.92 13.19
CA ARG A 684 13.04 -57.17 12.29
C ARG A 684 12.27 -55.99 11.67
N VAL A 685 12.98 -54.88 11.45
CA VAL A 685 12.41 -53.63 10.95
C VAL A 685 11.81 -53.79 9.53
N ASP A 686 12.40 -54.65 8.69
CA ASP A 686 11.87 -55.02 7.37
C ASP A 686 10.45 -55.63 7.45
N ARG A 687 10.21 -56.53 8.43
CA ARG A 687 8.90 -57.13 8.72
C ARG A 687 7.92 -56.10 9.30
N TRP A 688 8.40 -55.16 10.11
CA TRP A 688 7.58 -54.09 10.67
C TRP A 688 7.04 -53.15 9.60
N VAL A 689 7.90 -52.60 8.73
CA VAL A 689 7.43 -51.67 7.69
C VAL A 689 6.48 -52.35 6.69
N LEU A 690 6.70 -53.64 6.38
CA LEU A 690 5.82 -54.43 5.51
C LEU A 690 4.55 -54.96 6.20
N SER A 691 4.37 -54.76 7.50
CA SER A 691 3.16 -55.19 8.21
C SER A 691 1.96 -54.29 7.86
N PRO A 692 0.73 -54.83 7.85
CA PRO A 692 -0.48 -54.04 7.58
C PRO A 692 -0.75 -53.03 8.71
N LEU A 693 -1.19 -51.83 8.33
CA LEU A 693 -1.77 -50.88 9.27
C LEU A 693 -3.01 -51.51 9.93
N THR A 694 -3.13 -51.38 11.24
CA THR A 694 -4.29 -51.83 12.02
C THR A 694 -5.53 -51.01 11.62
N PRO A 695 -6.76 -51.49 11.91
CA PRO A 695 -7.97 -50.75 11.60
C PRO A 695 -7.99 -49.32 12.19
N ALA A 696 -7.47 -49.11 13.41
CA ALA A 696 -7.39 -47.79 14.03
C ALA A 696 -6.35 -46.87 13.38
N GLU A 697 -5.20 -47.41 12.97
CA GLU A 697 -4.19 -46.66 12.22
C GLU A 697 -4.71 -46.28 10.82
N LEU A 698 -5.40 -47.20 10.14
CA LEU A 698 -6.06 -46.94 8.84
C LEU A 698 -7.15 -45.88 8.97
N GLU A 699 -7.96 -45.92 10.03
CA GLU A 699 -8.99 -44.91 10.33
C GLU A 699 -8.35 -43.53 10.48
N SER A 700 -7.28 -43.40 11.27
CA SER A 700 -6.53 -42.14 11.43
C SER A 700 -5.88 -41.62 10.13
N CYS A 701 -5.59 -42.51 9.18
CA CYS A 701 -5.10 -42.12 7.85
C CYS A 701 -6.22 -41.74 6.86
N ARG A 702 -7.49 -42.10 7.14
CA ARG A 702 -8.60 -42.03 6.18
C ARG A 702 -9.73 -41.07 6.57
N ASN A 703 -10.09 -41.02 7.84
CA ASN A 703 -11.39 -40.50 8.29
C ASN A 703 -11.28 -39.37 9.32
N ALA A 704 -12.29 -38.48 9.29
CA ALA A 704 -12.42 -37.29 10.12
C ALA A 704 -13.45 -37.50 11.27
N SER A 705 -13.30 -38.57 12.05
CA SER A 705 -14.26 -38.95 13.10
C SER A 705 -14.16 -38.04 14.34
N GLN A 706 -14.68 -36.81 14.23
CA GLN A 706 -14.90 -35.76 15.25
C GLN A 706 -13.73 -35.29 16.13
N ARG A 707 -12.56 -35.93 16.08
CA ARG A 707 -11.36 -35.53 16.85
C ARG A 707 -10.35 -34.83 15.95
N HIS A 708 -10.07 -33.56 16.23
CA HIS A 708 -8.98 -32.78 15.64
C HIS A 708 -7.62 -33.31 16.14
N ASP A 709 -7.12 -34.43 15.60
CA ASP A 709 -5.75 -34.93 15.87
C ASP A 709 -5.29 -36.08 14.93
N SER A 710 -5.99 -36.36 13.83
CA SER A 710 -5.69 -37.53 12.98
C SER A 710 -4.42 -37.34 12.14
N VAL A 711 -3.86 -38.45 11.62
CA VAL A 711 -2.72 -38.38 10.68
C VAL A 711 -3.08 -37.53 9.46
N ILE A 712 -4.30 -37.67 8.94
CA ILE A 712 -4.73 -36.91 7.77
C ILE A 712 -4.93 -35.42 8.06
N ASP A 713 -5.40 -35.02 9.26
CA ASP A 713 -5.49 -33.59 9.64
C ASP A 713 -4.11 -32.90 9.63
N HIS A 714 -3.10 -33.59 10.16
CA HIS A 714 -1.72 -33.09 10.18
C HIS A 714 -1.10 -33.04 8.78
N VAL A 715 -1.33 -34.06 7.95
CA VAL A 715 -0.86 -34.10 6.56
C VAL A 715 -1.50 -32.98 5.74
N GLU A 716 -2.81 -32.76 5.86
CA GLU A 716 -3.53 -31.64 5.21
C GLU A 716 -2.92 -30.29 5.63
N THR A 717 -2.84 -30.05 6.94
CA THR A 717 -2.37 -28.76 7.50
C THR A 717 -0.96 -28.42 7.02
N LEU A 718 -0.01 -29.35 7.12
CA LEU A 718 1.38 -29.14 6.71
C LEU A 718 1.54 -29.07 5.18
N THR A 719 0.66 -29.75 4.42
CA THR A 719 0.63 -29.65 2.95
C THR A 719 0.15 -28.27 2.51
N LEU A 720 -0.99 -27.80 3.04
CA LEU A 720 -1.53 -26.47 2.73
C LEU A 720 -0.56 -25.36 3.11
N GLN A 721 0.10 -25.48 4.27
CA GLN A 721 1.17 -24.56 4.68
C GLN A 721 2.31 -24.53 3.64
N TRP A 722 2.83 -25.69 3.23
CA TRP A 722 3.90 -25.76 2.23
C TRP A 722 3.48 -25.17 0.88
N VAL A 723 2.27 -25.47 0.39
CA VAL A 723 1.74 -24.91 -0.86
C VAL A 723 1.64 -23.39 -0.77
N ALA A 724 1.09 -22.84 0.33
CA ALA A 724 0.92 -21.40 0.52
C ALA A 724 2.27 -20.66 0.60
N GLU A 725 3.23 -21.19 1.36
CA GLU A 725 4.61 -20.65 1.44
C GLU A 725 5.31 -20.67 0.07
N ARG A 726 5.16 -21.77 -0.68
CA ARG A 726 5.79 -21.90 -2.00
C ARG A 726 5.17 -20.96 -3.03
N CYS A 727 3.85 -20.83 -3.05
CA CYS A 727 3.14 -19.87 -3.90
C CYS A 727 3.55 -18.43 -3.58
N ALA A 728 3.68 -18.07 -2.30
CA ALA A 728 4.16 -16.75 -1.89
C ALA A 728 5.61 -16.48 -2.35
N SER A 729 6.49 -17.48 -2.26
CA SER A 729 7.87 -17.38 -2.75
C SER A 729 7.95 -17.18 -4.27
N LEU A 730 7.18 -17.96 -5.05
CA LEU A 730 7.12 -17.85 -6.50
C LEU A 730 6.57 -16.47 -6.93
N ALA A 731 5.52 -15.99 -6.25
CA ALA A 731 4.94 -14.66 -6.49
C ALA A 731 5.91 -13.50 -6.20
N GLN A 732 6.88 -13.68 -5.28
CA GLN A 732 7.92 -12.66 -4.99
C GLN A 732 9.07 -12.67 -6.01
N HIS A 733 9.47 -13.84 -6.50
CA HIS A 733 10.61 -13.97 -7.43
C HIS A 733 10.28 -13.52 -8.85
N SER A 734 9.00 -13.44 -9.22
CA SER A 734 8.56 -12.70 -10.41
C SER A 734 8.88 -11.21 -10.24
N GLN A 735 9.92 -10.71 -10.94
CA GLN A 735 10.32 -9.27 -10.96
C GLN A 735 9.18 -8.31 -11.33
N VAL A 736 8.16 -8.85 -11.98
CA VAL A 736 6.77 -8.40 -12.17
C VAL A 736 6.17 -7.65 -10.95
N THR A 737 6.58 -7.94 -9.71
CA THR A 737 6.07 -7.25 -8.50
C THR A 737 6.46 -5.78 -8.35
N LYS A 738 7.37 -5.24 -9.18
CA LYS A 738 7.64 -3.80 -9.26
C LYS A 738 7.02 -3.08 -10.46
N ASP A 739 6.82 -3.77 -11.59
CA ASP A 739 6.43 -3.13 -12.87
C ASP A 739 5.10 -3.58 -13.49
N VAL A 740 4.37 -4.55 -12.90
CA VAL A 740 2.94 -4.71 -13.26
C VAL A 740 2.14 -3.58 -12.65
N GLY A 741 1.92 -2.58 -13.50
CA GLY A 741 1.18 -1.37 -13.19
C GLY A 741 -0.26 -1.68 -12.76
N SER A 742 -0.70 -0.91 -11.76
CA SER A 742 -2.06 -0.88 -11.23
C SER A 742 -2.53 -2.10 -10.42
N ARG A 743 -3.21 -1.80 -9.32
CA ARG A 743 -3.99 -2.75 -8.50
C ARG A 743 -5.32 -3.07 -9.19
N LYS A 744 -5.25 -3.49 -10.44
CA LYS A 744 -6.42 -3.71 -11.30
C LYS A 744 -6.53 -5.17 -11.72
N ASP A 745 -7.73 -5.44 -12.22
CA ASP A 745 -8.10 -6.64 -12.97
C ASP A 745 -8.02 -7.93 -12.19
N GLN A 746 -9.08 -8.09 -11.38
CA GLN A 746 -9.82 -9.36 -11.40
C GLN A 746 -11.33 -9.19 -11.57
N PHE A 747 -11.86 -8.06 -11.12
CA PHE A 747 -13.27 -7.76 -11.06
C PHE A 747 -13.55 -6.34 -11.58
N GLY A 748 -13.30 -6.12 -12.87
CA GLY A 748 -13.43 -4.80 -13.51
C GLY A 748 -14.82 -4.15 -13.39
N VAL A 749 -15.86 -4.96 -13.12
CA VAL A 749 -17.27 -4.57 -13.11
C VAL A 749 -17.85 -4.40 -11.69
N PHE A 750 -17.17 -4.87 -10.64
CA PHE A 750 -17.66 -4.80 -9.25
C PHE A 750 -17.38 -3.43 -8.58
N ARG A 751 -16.63 -2.56 -9.25
CA ARG A 751 -16.13 -1.30 -8.68
C ARG A 751 -17.19 -0.21 -8.54
N THR A 752 -18.31 -0.36 -9.25
CA THR A 752 -19.41 0.60 -9.24
C THR A 752 -20.16 0.61 -7.93
N VAL A 753 -20.50 -0.58 -7.45
CA VAL A 753 -21.61 -0.87 -6.53
C VAL A 753 -21.49 -0.23 -5.13
N TRP A 754 -20.35 0.37 -4.80
CA TRP A 754 -20.09 0.94 -3.48
C TRP A 754 -20.35 2.44 -3.44
N VAL A 755 -21.60 2.80 -3.17
CA VAL A 755 -22.01 4.05 -2.53
C VAL A 755 -22.73 3.69 -1.24
N GLN A 756 -22.29 4.26 -0.11
CA GLN A 756 -22.95 4.11 1.19
C GLN A 756 -23.91 5.28 1.43
#